data_AF-A0A9X6NGY3-F1
#
_entry.id   AF-A0A9X6NGY3-F1
#
_cell.length_a   1.000
_cell.length_b   1.000
_cell.length_c   1.000
_cell.angle_alpha   90.00
_cell.angle_beta   90.00
_cell.angle_gamma   90.00
#
_symmetry.space_group_name_H-M   'P 1'
#
loop_
_entity.id
_entity.type
_entity.pdbx_description
1 polymer ?
#
loop_
_entity_poly.entity_id
_entity_poly.type
_entity_poly.pdbx_seq_one_letter_code
_entity_poly.pdbx_strand_id
1 'polypeptide(L)'
;MGIVLSSGEGQAVFRPHFTSDSTASSTTVTTVTATTPTTATTTTTTTTTTAATTTTTPSDALVMNLLKLSGINPPTTLLLPSLTTTAVPNSTSPNSTVTIGEGDGFDTSAPSPDHSNSTTTTAVKSQIMMTKSATQSPTTKVVLNACLLTERTSWYNYDRSAAAVDMALNYANDEILAPVGMHLVVSYSDIGTRCDAKNHAVTFAMDLIYRGIHCDAFIGAGCAYDFQSLYDVADFLAIPFIGLPAAGVGADADAALYNNMARLSITHINTVKVIMNFLKRYKYWSPTVIQDLDISLNQQISIILKATFLSTNRTLAEQTNYNEIASTTLTYDQIANFLKDGMAGSRAFILLTNASSTRQIMLVARDLGLTGGDYVFIAIELFPSNSWGTFTWQMNDRFDEAAKDAYRVLLLVSLTPSVNAAFDVFENEVKAASAIRATHRYKYGPNEGVDLVTAHYYDAVVFYASIMKDMFVNGTDIFLVDNFVNWAGSNYSFESPIQGTVWLDANADRISSYVVKTYNERSALFEPGFSATPNSPVVVPLGALDWPGGKGVLPPNEPRCGYNGKNPICAPKPLSGGSAAAAAVIPTLLLNTDEEVVKKAEMEDDEEERTHLAFVLYGKTATLKDSTVALRELPQPYQRMTSSMSSDMGALRGVKHNNLQEFLGVAINDENLCEYAIGEVCQKGSVMALLEKTTMVLDWQFKHSIMKGIASGMTYLHTTKVVSHGDLSAHTVLIDSRFVIKISDYGLHHFRSMEDVIPPDDNDQDRDFARLLWRAPELLRKPVLGGTQKGDVYSFGILMQQLILRSAPYESSIESQRSDYLAHAKDLVMEVKRGANPPQRPMVPVSSCPGPLHALLEMCWDEHPMVRIPFIKIREILQKVLGKSGENIIEHLITRMDLYATELEHEAEEKMKMFVAEKERSEELLKGMLPKVISDKLRRGEMIYPEVYDSTTVQFSDIHGFAEVMEAASTPYITIEIMNTLYGLCDHIIEGFDVYKVETVGDNYLLVSGLPVRNGIKHAGEMASLALTLRKEVGTLLIASSPDARLKLRVGLNSGSCVASVVGLKMPKYCLFGDTVNTASRMESHGEAGKIHVSPTTAALLDKIGNYFLSPRGPITVKVS
;
A
#
# COMPACT_ATOMS: atom_id res chain seq x y z
N MET A 1 17.04 63.76 -8.14
CA MET A 1 16.47 64.10 -6.82
C MET A 1 15.66 62.89 -6.39
N GLY A 2 15.85 62.23 -5.24
CA GLY A 2 16.79 62.50 -4.15
C GLY A 2 16.15 63.21 -2.97
N ILE A 3 15.72 62.43 -1.97
CA ILE A 3 15.55 62.79 -0.55
C ILE A 3 15.48 61.47 0.25
N VAL A 4 15.99 61.49 1.48
CA VAL A 4 15.96 60.39 2.45
C VAL A 4 15.07 60.80 3.63
N LEU A 5 14.32 59.86 4.21
CA LEU A 5 13.85 59.96 5.59
C LEU A 5 14.09 58.63 6.33
N SER A 6 14.27 58.74 7.64
CA SER A 6 14.67 57.67 8.55
C SER A 6 13.93 57.80 9.90
N SER A 7 14.39 57.08 10.93
CA SER A 7 13.81 56.92 12.28
C SER A 7 12.59 55.97 12.39
N GLY A 8 12.44 55.21 13.48
CA GLY A 8 13.39 55.04 14.59
C GLY A 8 12.94 54.07 15.71
N GLU A 9 13.93 53.32 16.22
CA GLU A 9 14.15 52.76 17.57
C GLU A 9 13.04 52.10 18.43
N GLY A 10 13.44 51.03 19.14
CA GLY A 10 12.70 50.40 20.25
C GLY A 10 13.44 49.18 20.82
N GLN A 11 14.05 49.28 22.01
CA GLN A 11 14.84 48.20 22.64
C GLN A 11 14.18 47.65 23.94
N ALA A 12 14.23 46.32 24.10
CA ALA A 12 14.46 45.58 25.36
C ALA A 12 14.58 44.08 24.99
N VAL A 13 15.70 43.34 25.15
CA VAL A 13 16.53 43.04 26.34
C VAL A 13 15.82 42.16 27.38
N PHE A 14 16.13 40.86 27.40
CA PHE A 14 16.69 40.18 28.59
C PHE A 14 17.30 38.80 28.27
N ARG A 15 18.39 38.45 28.97
CA ARG A 15 19.05 37.13 29.04
C ARG A 15 19.76 37.03 30.40
N PRO A 16 19.92 35.84 31.00
CA PRO A 16 21.10 35.55 31.83
C PRO A 16 21.94 34.37 31.31
N HIS A 17 23.09 34.11 31.96
CA HIS A 17 24.16 33.20 31.50
C HIS A 17 24.75 32.34 32.62
N PHE A 18 25.31 31.19 32.20
CA PHE A 18 26.50 30.46 32.70
C PHE A 18 27.15 29.78 31.44
N THR A 19 28.42 29.41 31.25
CA THR A 19 29.73 29.38 31.98
C THR A 19 29.95 28.23 32.99
N SER A 20 30.96 27.37 32.88
CA SER A 20 32.08 27.24 31.91
C SER A 20 32.41 25.72 31.66
N ASP A 21 33.58 25.17 31.30
CA ASP A 21 34.99 25.58 31.39
C ASP A 21 35.94 24.88 30.35
N SER A 22 37.19 24.58 30.77
CA SER A 22 38.36 24.03 30.07
C SER A 22 38.33 22.48 29.90
N THR A 23 39.23 21.77 29.19
CA THR A 23 40.70 21.92 28.95
C THR A 23 41.19 21.51 27.55
N ALA A 24 42.47 21.80 27.24
CA ALA A 24 43.09 21.66 25.91
C ALA A 24 44.09 20.48 25.77
N SER A 25 44.45 20.15 24.53
CA SER A 25 45.81 19.69 24.15
C SER A 25 46.08 19.93 22.65
N SER A 26 47.33 19.79 22.19
CA SER A 26 47.77 20.24 20.86
C SER A 26 48.93 19.42 20.27
N THR A 27 48.91 19.20 18.96
CA THR A 27 50.11 18.77 18.18
C THR A 27 50.06 19.32 16.75
N THR A 28 51.23 19.46 16.11
CA THR A 28 51.41 20.32 14.91
C THR A 28 52.47 19.79 13.94
N VAL A 29 52.31 20.12 12.64
CA VAL A 29 53.36 20.15 11.58
C VAL A 29 53.84 18.74 11.15
N THR A 30 53.96 18.40 9.85
CA THR A 30 54.87 19.03 8.86
C THR A 30 54.39 18.89 7.40
N THR A 31 54.74 19.85 6.55
CA THR A 31 54.52 19.91 5.08
C THR A 31 55.81 19.71 4.28
N VAL A 32 55.74 19.22 3.02
CA VAL A 32 56.68 19.41 1.87
C VAL A 32 56.12 18.57 0.69
N THR A 33 55.63 19.09 -0.46
CA THR A 33 56.30 19.68 -1.66
C THR A 33 57.28 18.74 -2.39
N ALA A 34 57.33 18.61 -3.73
CA ALA A 34 56.52 19.16 -4.85
C ALA A 34 56.86 18.47 -6.20
N THR A 35 56.35 19.06 -7.31
CA THR A 35 56.85 19.06 -8.72
C THR A 35 56.54 17.93 -9.72
N THR A 36 56.38 18.38 -10.97
CA THR A 36 56.06 17.71 -12.26
C THR A 36 57.32 17.71 -13.17
N PRO A 37 57.34 17.56 -14.54
CA PRO A 37 56.31 17.23 -15.55
C PRO A 37 56.76 16.29 -16.75
N THR A 38 55.82 16.05 -17.69
CA THR A 38 55.98 15.87 -19.18
C THR A 38 56.86 14.80 -19.84
N THR A 39 56.29 14.13 -20.86
CA THR A 39 56.80 14.12 -22.27
C THR A 39 55.75 13.64 -23.29
N ALA A 40 55.98 13.86 -24.60
CA ALA A 40 55.13 13.47 -25.75
C ALA A 40 55.92 12.57 -26.75
N THR A 41 55.45 12.05 -27.91
CA THR A 41 54.21 12.29 -28.70
C THR A 41 53.55 10.97 -29.21
N THR A 42 53.36 10.53 -30.48
CA THR A 42 53.68 11.01 -31.86
C THR A 42 52.82 10.29 -32.95
N THR A 43 52.43 11.02 -34.02
CA THR A 43 52.24 10.71 -35.49
C THR A 43 52.37 9.25 -36.04
N THR A 44 51.74 8.78 -37.15
CA THR A 44 50.96 9.41 -38.28
C THR A 44 50.28 8.39 -39.26
N THR A 45 49.26 8.87 -40.01
CA THR A 45 48.90 8.60 -41.44
C THR A 45 48.49 7.22 -42.03
N THR A 46 47.25 7.17 -42.59
CA THR A 46 46.83 6.83 -44.01
C THR A 46 47.03 5.41 -44.61
N THR A 47 46.28 4.87 -45.60
CA THR A 47 45.08 5.26 -46.40
C THR A 47 44.55 4.08 -47.26
N THR A 48 43.26 4.09 -47.64
CA THR A 48 42.66 3.52 -48.91
C THR A 48 42.76 1.99 -49.18
N THR A 49 41.95 1.29 -50.00
CA THR A 49 40.76 1.58 -50.84
C THR A 49 40.00 0.28 -51.21
N THR A 50 38.72 0.38 -51.63
CA THR A 50 37.98 -0.53 -52.58
C THR A 50 37.76 -2.02 -52.21
N ALA A 51 36.74 -2.75 -52.70
CA ALA A 51 35.41 -2.43 -53.28
C ALA A 51 34.57 -3.73 -53.48
N ALA A 52 33.34 -3.59 -53.99
CA ALA A 52 32.54 -4.59 -54.72
C ALA A 52 31.92 -5.80 -53.97
N THR A 53 30.65 -5.62 -53.57
CA THR A 53 29.48 -6.47 -53.91
C THR A 53 29.67 -7.95 -54.27
N THR A 54 28.93 -8.84 -53.58
CA THR A 54 27.80 -9.59 -54.19
C THR A 54 26.84 -10.16 -53.15
N THR A 55 25.64 -10.53 -53.60
CA THR A 55 24.49 -11.01 -52.82
C THR A 55 24.53 -12.50 -52.51
N THR A 56 24.13 -12.90 -51.28
CA THR A 56 23.14 -13.98 -51.04
C THR A 56 22.65 -14.00 -49.58
N THR A 57 21.44 -14.52 -49.37
CA THR A 57 20.82 -14.92 -48.09
C THR A 57 20.42 -16.41 -48.21
N PRO A 58 19.95 -17.14 -47.17
CA PRO A 58 19.62 -16.73 -45.79
C PRO A 58 20.19 -17.69 -44.69
N SER A 59 19.62 -17.59 -43.48
CA SER A 59 19.52 -18.61 -42.40
C SER A 59 20.77 -19.13 -41.67
N ASP A 60 20.69 -19.02 -40.34
CA ASP A 60 21.15 -19.97 -39.31
C ASP A 60 22.59 -20.52 -39.37
N ALA A 61 23.53 -19.76 -38.80
CA ALA A 61 24.19 -20.13 -37.53
C ALA A 61 25.33 -19.18 -37.16
N LEU A 62 25.41 -18.75 -35.90
CA LEU A 62 26.67 -18.63 -35.15
C LEU A 62 26.46 -18.44 -33.63
N VAL A 63 25.82 -19.43 -33.00
CA VAL A 63 26.09 -19.72 -31.58
C VAL A 63 27.50 -20.32 -31.47
N MET A 64 28.23 -19.94 -30.42
CA MET A 64 29.56 -20.45 -30.05
C MET A 64 30.70 -20.25 -31.07
N ASN A 65 31.47 -19.18 -30.85
CA ASN A 65 32.90 -19.23 -31.10
C ASN A 65 33.71 -18.38 -30.10
N LEU A 66 33.72 -18.81 -28.81
CA LEU A 66 34.72 -18.36 -27.83
C LEU A 66 34.87 -19.37 -26.67
N LEU A 67 35.55 -20.48 -26.95
CA LEU A 67 36.08 -21.40 -25.93
C LEU A 67 37.55 -21.72 -26.25
N LYS A 68 38.49 -21.24 -25.39
CA LYS A 68 39.72 -21.95 -24.97
C LYS A 68 40.68 -21.08 -24.14
N LEU A 69 40.63 -21.30 -22.83
CA LEU A 69 41.76 -21.61 -21.93
C LEU A 69 41.08 -22.25 -20.70
N SER A 70 41.33 -23.50 -20.29
CA SER A 70 42.31 -24.53 -20.71
C SER A 70 41.72 -25.95 -20.68
N GLY A 71 42.34 -26.92 -21.39
CA GLY A 71 41.85 -28.29 -21.68
C GLY A 71 41.59 -29.26 -20.50
N ILE A 72 41.33 -30.56 -20.71
CA ILE A 72 41.74 -31.50 -21.80
C ILE A 72 40.59 -32.46 -22.24
N ASN A 73 40.80 -33.30 -23.26
CA ASN A 73 39.82 -33.93 -24.18
C ASN A 73 39.15 -35.27 -23.76
N PRO A 74 38.02 -35.66 -24.43
CA PRO A 74 37.31 -36.95 -24.29
C PRO A 74 37.51 -37.95 -25.48
N PRO A 75 36.89 -39.15 -25.43
CA PRO A 75 36.59 -39.97 -26.62
C PRO A 75 35.12 -40.50 -26.76
N THR A 76 34.41 -39.99 -27.79
CA THR A 76 33.81 -40.68 -28.99
C THR A 76 32.68 -41.77 -28.98
N THR A 77 31.57 -41.44 -29.72
CA THR A 77 30.86 -42.22 -30.81
C THR A 77 29.88 -43.40 -30.54
N LEU A 78 28.85 -43.77 -31.36
CA LEU A 78 28.21 -43.32 -32.65
C LEU A 78 26.72 -43.84 -32.81
N LEU A 79 25.81 -43.03 -33.41
CA LEU A 79 24.64 -43.28 -34.34
C LEU A 79 23.63 -44.48 -34.19
N LEU A 80 22.30 -44.24 -34.06
CA LEU A 80 21.17 -44.23 -35.09
C LEU A 80 20.47 -45.60 -35.39
N PRO A 81 19.27 -45.73 -36.06
CA PRO A 81 18.39 -44.73 -36.74
C PRO A 81 16.81 -44.83 -36.57
N SER A 82 16.12 -43.70 -36.86
CA SER A 82 14.90 -43.51 -37.73
C SER A 82 13.44 -44.07 -37.50
N LEU A 83 12.45 -43.14 -37.58
CA LEU A 83 11.21 -43.09 -38.45
C LEU A 83 9.78 -43.65 -38.09
N THR A 84 8.83 -42.71 -37.83
CA THR A 84 7.44 -42.47 -38.40
C THR A 84 6.21 -43.42 -38.34
N THR A 85 5.04 -42.82 -37.96
CA THR A 85 3.60 -43.00 -38.39
C THR A 85 2.85 -44.33 -38.07
N THR A 86 1.49 -44.52 -38.05
CA THR A 86 0.27 -43.83 -38.59
C THR A 86 -1.03 -43.99 -37.73
N ALA A 87 -1.98 -43.04 -37.85
CA ALA A 87 -3.47 -43.07 -37.90
C ALA A 87 -4.46 -43.97 -37.05
N VAL A 88 -5.42 -43.28 -36.40
CA VAL A 88 -6.93 -43.42 -36.21
C VAL A 88 -7.76 -44.44 -37.05
N PRO A 89 -9.11 -44.69 -36.81
CA PRO A 89 -10.08 -44.21 -35.78
C PRO A 89 -11.11 -45.29 -35.21
N ASN A 90 -12.21 -44.81 -34.59
CA ASN A 90 -13.55 -45.43 -34.33
C ASN A 90 -13.79 -46.23 -33.03
N SER A 91 -14.98 -46.20 -32.38
CA SER A 91 -16.15 -45.28 -32.49
C SER A 91 -17.15 -45.41 -31.31
N THR A 92 -18.17 -44.54 -31.30
CA THR A 92 -19.55 -44.72 -30.75
C THR A 92 -19.81 -44.74 -29.23
N SER A 93 -20.59 -43.73 -28.81
CA SER A 93 -21.47 -43.58 -27.63
C SER A 93 -22.75 -44.47 -27.74
N PRO A 94 -23.85 -44.35 -26.93
CA PRO A 94 -24.19 -43.35 -25.89
C PRO A 94 -24.94 -43.86 -24.62
N ASN A 95 -25.50 -42.92 -23.83
CA ASN A 95 -26.64 -43.04 -22.90
C ASN A 95 -26.41 -43.79 -21.55
N SER A 96 -27.11 -43.49 -20.44
CA SER A 96 -28.12 -42.43 -20.16
C SER A 96 -28.32 -42.17 -18.64
N THR A 97 -28.64 -40.91 -18.31
CA THR A 97 -29.49 -40.38 -17.20
C THR A 97 -29.96 -41.28 -16.03
N VAL A 98 -29.82 -40.79 -14.78
CA VAL A 98 -30.90 -40.40 -13.81
C VAL A 98 -30.28 -40.24 -12.40
N THR A 99 -30.17 -39.06 -11.76
CA THR A 99 -31.11 -38.12 -11.04
C THR A 99 -31.49 -38.46 -9.57
N ILE A 100 -31.38 -37.43 -8.71
CA ILE A 100 -31.93 -37.21 -7.34
C ILE A 100 -31.36 -38.04 -6.16
N GLY A 101 -31.09 -37.36 -5.03
CA GLY A 101 -30.77 -37.96 -3.73
C GLY A 101 -30.30 -36.94 -2.67
N GLU A 102 -31.20 -36.09 -2.17
CA GLU A 102 -30.94 -35.23 -0.99
C GLU A 102 -31.07 -36.03 0.32
N GLY A 103 -30.41 -35.59 1.40
CA GLY A 103 -30.59 -36.17 2.74
C GLY A 103 -29.59 -35.69 3.79
N ASP A 104 -30.04 -34.88 4.74
CA ASP A 104 -29.27 -34.45 5.92
C ASP A 104 -29.00 -35.59 6.91
N GLY A 105 -27.98 -35.44 7.76
CA GLY A 105 -27.75 -36.35 8.89
C GLY A 105 -26.48 -36.11 9.70
N PHE A 106 -26.55 -35.25 10.71
CA PHE A 106 -25.65 -35.34 11.87
C PHE A 106 -25.95 -36.64 12.63
N ASP A 107 -24.92 -37.41 13.01
CA ASP A 107 -24.67 -37.65 14.44
C ASP A 107 -23.21 -38.08 14.72
N THR A 108 -22.86 -37.98 15.98
CA THR A 108 -21.59 -38.33 16.61
C THR A 108 -21.54 -39.80 17.04
N SER A 109 -20.36 -40.43 16.95
CA SER A 109 -19.80 -41.30 18.02
C SER A 109 -18.49 -41.96 17.57
N ALA A 110 -17.54 -42.08 18.48
CA ALA A 110 -16.49 -43.09 18.40
C ALA A 110 -17.03 -44.42 18.97
N PRO A 111 -16.46 -45.58 18.62
CA PRO A 111 -15.43 -46.08 19.54
C PRO A 111 -14.26 -46.85 18.88
N SER A 112 -13.16 -46.95 19.63
CA SER A 112 -12.10 -47.97 19.48
C SER A 112 -12.46 -49.21 20.35
N PRO A 113 -11.66 -50.32 20.43
CA PRO A 113 -10.34 -50.56 19.85
C PRO A 113 -10.12 -51.99 19.28
N ASP A 114 -8.84 -52.35 19.15
CA ASP A 114 -8.21 -53.68 19.32
C ASP A 114 -7.94 -54.63 18.14
N HIS A 115 -6.64 -54.99 18.06
CA HIS A 115 -6.02 -56.29 17.74
C HIS A 115 -6.29 -56.97 16.37
N SER A 116 -5.35 -57.67 15.73
CA SER A 116 -3.90 -57.86 15.94
C SER A 116 -3.34 -58.73 14.80
N ASN A 117 -2.06 -58.59 14.41
CA ASN A 117 -1.08 -59.70 14.32
C ASN A 117 0.26 -59.32 13.67
N SER A 118 1.30 -60.12 13.96
CA SER A 118 2.68 -59.93 13.51
C SER A 118 3.34 -61.23 13.05
N THR A 119 4.08 -61.21 11.94
CA THR A 119 5.18 -62.14 11.58
C THR A 119 6.10 -61.43 10.57
N THR A 120 7.41 -61.21 10.76
CA THR A 120 8.57 -62.15 10.72
C THR A 120 8.71 -62.90 9.38
N THR A 121 9.89 -63.05 8.74
CA THR A 121 11.30 -62.92 9.18
C THR A 121 12.29 -62.75 7.99
N THR A 122 13.53 -62.27 8.26
CA THR A 122 14.84 -62.44 7.52
C THR A 122 14.87 -62.57 5.97
N ALA A 123 15.65 -61.79 5.18
CA ALA A 123 17.08 -61.39 5.23
C ALA A 123 18.10 -62.52 4.88
N VAL A 124 19.37 -62.15 4.53
CA VAL A 124 20.56 -62.96 4.06
C VAL A 124 20.81 -62.86 2.53
N LYS A 125 22.01 -62.54 1.97
CA LYS A 125 23.35 -62.17 2.53
C LYS A 125 24.30 -61.55 1.47
N SER A 126 25.31 -60.77 1.94
CA SER A 126 26.74 -60.71 1.51
C SER A 126 27.12 -60.36 0.05
N GLN A 127 28.28 -59.76 -0.31
CA GLN A 127 29.43 -59.04 0.30
C GLN A 127 30.31 -58.54 -0.90
N ILE A 128 31.29 -57.63 -0.88
CA ILE A 128 32.07 -56.82 0.10
C ILE A 128 32.43 -55.47 -0.65
N MET A 129 33.11 -54.39 -0.20
CA MET A 129 34.34 -54.22 0.60
C MET A 129 34.54 -52.77 1.12
N MET A 130 35.47 -52.60 2.06
CA MET A 130 36.29 -51.40 2.42
C MET A 130 36.07 -50.09 1.63
N THR A 131 35.76 -48.91 2.19
CA THR A 131 35.51 -48.42 3.59
C THR A 131 34.46 -47.27 3.51
N LYS A 132 34.14 -46.36 4.47
CA LYS A 132 34.76 -45.88 5.74
C LYS A 132 33.69 -45.24 6.66
N SER A 133 34.14 -44.60 7.75
CA SER A 133 33.44 -43.74 8.72
C SER A 133 32.03 -43.25 8.29
N ALA A 134 30.93 -43.74 8.87
CA ALA A 134 30.47 -43.52 10.25
C ALA A 134 30.20 -42.02 10.53
N THR A 135 28.95 -41.52 10.43
CA THR A 135 27.82 -41.55 11.43
C THR A 135 28.07 -40.65 12.66
N GLN A 136 27.10 -39.91 13.21
CA GLN A 136 25.63 -40.06 13.17
C GLN A 136 24.91 -38.70 13.40
N SER A 137 23.62 -38.58 13.05
CA SER A 137 22.79 -37.40 13.35
C SER A 137 22.13 -37.49 14.73
N PRO A 138 21.78 -36.33 15.32
CA PRO A 138 20.36 -36.01 15.48
C PRO A 138 20.05 -34.60 14.95
N THR A 139 19.48 -34.51 13.75
CA THR A 139 19.11 -33.24 13.13
C THR A 139 17.83 -32.69 13.76
N THR A 140 17.98 -31.70 14.65
CA THR A 140 16.87 -30.83 15.07
C THR A 140 16.28 -30.15 13.84
N LYS A 141 15.07 -30.55 13.45
CA LYS A 141 14.36 -30.02 12.29
C LYS A 141 14.03 -28.54 12.53
N VAL A 142 14.72 -27.64 11.83
CA VAL A 142 14.45 -26.19 11.91
C VAL A 142 13.12 -25.93 11.22
N VAL A 143 12.19 -25.28 11.92
CA VAL A 143 10.88 -24.90 11.35
C VAL A 143 10.87 -23.41 11.14
N LEU A 144 10.60 -23.00 9.89
CA LEU A 144 10.30 -21.63 9.50
C LEU A 144 8.78 -21.48 9.36
N ASN A 145 8.22 -20.32 9.68
CA ASN A 145 6.83 -19.95 9.42
C ASN A 145 6.73 -18.60 8.71
N ALA A 146 6.40 -18.63 7.41
CA ALA A 146 6.10 -17.42 6.65
C ALA A 146 4.61 -17.08 6.77
N CYS A 147 4.29 -15.85 7.15
CA CYS A 147 2.91 -15.39 7.27
C CYS A 147 2.48 -14.71 5.96
N LEU A 148 1.52 -15.31 5.25
CA LEU A 148 1.01 -14.79 3.98
C LEU A 148 -0.30 -14.04 4.22
N LEU A 149 -0.27 -12.71 4.05
CA LEU A 149 -1.41 -11.82 4.22
C LEU A 149 -1.65 -11.06 2.92
N THR A 150 -2.80 -11.29 2.28
CA THR A 150 -3.11 -10.64 0.99
C THR A 150 -4.60 -10.59 0.70
N GLU A 151 -4.98 -9.68 -0.19
CA GLU A 151 -6.34 -9.23 -0.46
C GLU A 151 -7.08 -10.18 -1.43
N ARG A 152 -8.41 -10.10 -1.42
CA ARG A 152 -9.29 -10.77 -2.40
C ARG A 152 -9.80 -9.81 -3.48
N THR A 153 -8.90 -8.97 -3.99
CA THR A 153 -9.20 -7.95 -5.01
C THR A 153 -8.27 -8.05 -6.22
N SER A 154 -8.76 -7.60 -7.39
CA SER A 154 -7.92 -7.28 -8.54
C SER A 154 -7.07 -8.47 -9.05
N TRP A 155 -5.94 -8.18 -9.70
CA TRP A 155 -4.99 -9.14 -10.29
C TRP A 155 -4.00 -9.77 -9.29
N TYR A 156 -4.21 -9.62 -7.99
CA TYR A 156 -3.34 -10.12 -6.91
C TYR A 156 -4.14 -10.85 -5.81
N ASN A 157 -5.13 -11.64 -6.24
CA ASN A 157 -6.16 -12.23 -5.40
C ASN A 157 -5.72 -13.50 -4.64
N TYR A 158 -5.87 -13.51 -3.31
CA TYR A 158 -5.60 -14.65 -2.41
C TYR A 158 -6.21 -15.98 -2.89
N ASP A 159 -7.52 -16.02 -3.14
CA ASP A 159 -8.24 -17.26 -3.45
C ASP A 159 -7.76 -17.86 -4.79
N ARG A 160 -7.33 -17.02 -5.76
CA ARG A 160 -6.73 -17.47 -7.05
C ARG A 160 -5.36 -18.10 -6.85
N SER A 161 -4.51 -17.50 -6.01
CA SER A 161 -3.11 -17.90 -5.89
C SER A 161 -2.85 -18.98 -4.83
N ALA A 162 -3.79 -19.24 -3.91
CA ALA A 162 -3.65 -20.22 -2.84
C ALA A 162 -3.21 -21.63 -3.31
N ALA A 163 -3.70 -22.09 -4.47
CA ALA A 163 -3.29 -23.39 -5.03
C ALA A 163 -1.81 -23.41 -5.47
N ALA A 164 -1.29 -22.30 -5.99
CA ALA A 164 0.11 -22.18 -6.36
C ALA A 164 1.02 -22.06 -5.12
N VAL A 165 0.60 -21.34 -4.07
CA VAL A 165 1.35 -21.29 -2.80
C VAL A 165 1.41 -22.67 -2.14
N ASP A 166 0.30 -23.40 -2.10
CA ASP A 166 0.27 -24.78 -1.61
C ASP A 166 1.21 -25.72 -2.40
N MET A 167 1.30 -25.57 -3.73
CA MET A 167 2.24 -26.34 -4.56
C MET A 167 3.69 -25.95 -4.28
N ALA A 168 3.97 -24.65 -4.17
CA ALA A 168 5.30 -24.13 -3.87
C ALA A 168 5.79 -24.57 -2.47
N LEU A 169 4.88 -24.66 -1.50
CA LEU A 169 5.19 -25.10 -0.14
C LEU A 169 5.62 -26.57 -0.08
N ASN A 170 5.02 -27.45 -0.89
CA ASN A 170 5.47 -28.85 -0.98
C ASN A 170 6.87 -28.89 -1.62
N TYR A 171 7.04 -28.26 -2.79
CA TYR A 171 8.34 -28.21 -3.48
C TYR A 171 9.47 -27.62 -2.62
N ALA A 172 9.19 -26.52 -1.92
CA ALA A 172 10.13 -25.90 -0.98
C ALA A 172 10.51 -26.84 0.17
N ASN A 173 9.56 -27.60 0.72
CA ASN A 173 9.86 -28.55 1.78
C ASN A 173 10.63 -29.77 1.26
N ASP A 174 10.15 -30.41 0.20
CA ASP A 174 10.64 -31.71 -0.27
C ASP A 174 11.98 -31.61 -1.02
N GLU A 175 12.14 -30.59 -1.88
CA GLU A 175 13.32 -30.47 -2.77
C GLU A 175 14.37 -29.46 -2.25
N ILE A 176 13.96 -28.40 -1.54
CA ILE A 176 14.86 -27.30 -1.12
C ILE A 176 15.32 -27.45 0.33
N LEU A 177 14.38 -27.68 1.27
CA LEU A 177 14.63 -27.58 2.71
C LEU A 177 14.91 -28.93 3.40
N ALA A 178 14.29 -30.03 2.96
CA ALA A 178 14.57 -31.37 3.49
C ALA A 178 16.06 -31.78 3.42
N PRO A 179 16.83 -31.48 2.33
CA PRO A 179 18.27 -31.81 2.28
C PRO A 179 19.13 -31.16 3.37
N VAL A 180 18.69 -30.01 3.91
CA VAL A 180 19.38 -29.28 4.98
C VAL A 180 18.74 -29.46 6.37
N GLY A 181 17.68 -30.28 6.47
CA GLY A 181 16.96 -30.51 7.73
C GLY A 181 16.06 -29.34 8.17
N MET A 182 15.70 -28.45 7.25
CA MET A 182 14.78 -27.34 7.48
C MET A 182 13.36 -27.70 7.01
N HIS A 183 12.37 -26.88 7.34
CA HIS A 183 10.98 -27.05 6.91
C HIS A 183 10.19 -25.76 7.03
N LEU A 184 9.48 -25.38 5.97
CA LEU A 184 8.64 -24.20 5.92
C LEU A 184 7.18 -24.55 6.22
N VAL A 185 6.54 -23.71 7.01
CA VAL A 185 5.08 -23.60 7.17
C VAL A 185 4.67 -22.26 6.56
N VAL A 186 3.49 -22.20 5.93
CA VAL A 186 2.87 -20.94 5.54
C VAL A 186 1.60 -20.75 6.36
N SER A 187 1.56 -19.66 7.13
CA SER A 187 0.40 -19.24 7.90
C SER A 187 -0.39 -18.22 7.10
N TYR A 188 -1.54 -18.63 6.57
CA TYR A 188 -2.37 -17.79 5.70
C TYR A 188 -3.35 -16.89 6.49
N SER A 189 -3.51 -15.63 6.06
CA SER A 189 -4.64 -14.79 6.46
C SER A 189 -5.24 -14.03 5.27
N ASP A 190 -6.55 -14.17 5.11
CA ASP A 190 -7.40 -13.45 4.17
C ASP A 190 -7.72 -12.07 4.76
N ILE A 191 -7.05 -11.02 4.28
CA ILE A 191 -7.23 -9.65 4.78
C ILE A 191 -8.40 -8.91 4.11
N GLY A 192 -9.31 -9.63 3.45
CA GLY A 192 -10.57 -9.08 2.94
C GLY A 192 -10.51 -8.48 1.53
N THR A 193 -11.52 -7.66 1.20
CA THR A 193 -11.78 -7.16 -0.16
C THR A 193 -11.62 -5.64 -0.29
N ARG A 194 -10.81 -5.03 0.58
CA ARG A 194 -10.54 -3.59 0.58
C ARG A 194 -9.04 -3.32 0.46
N CYS A 195 -8.74 -2.13 -0.06
CA CYS A 195 -7.43 -1.51 -0.09
C CYS A 195 -7.64 -0.09 0.46
N ASP A 196 -7.66 0.04 1.79
CA ASP A 196 -7.91 1.31 2.49
C ASP A 196 -6.82 1.63 3.52
N ALA A 197 -6.76 2.89 3.95
CA ALA A 197 -5.55 3.46 4.55
C ALA A 197 -5.52 3.34 6.09
N LYS A 198 -4.44 2.70 6.57
CA LYS A 198 -4.04 2.48 7.97
C LYS A 198 -4.84 1.45 8.77
N ASN A 199 -4.09 0.62 9.50
CA ASN A 199 -4.52 -0.33 10.53
C ASN A 199 -5.30 -1.58 10.07
N HIS A 200 -5.71 -1.68 8.79
CA HIS A 200 -6.45 -2.85 8.29
C HIS A 200 -5.59 -4.12 8.28
N ALA A 201 -4.57 -4.24 7.42
CA ALA A 201 -3.59 -5.34 7.47
C ALA A 201 -2.94 -5.55 8.86
N VAL A 202 -2.67 -4.47 9.61
CA VAL A 202 -2.13 -4.54 10.98
C VAL A 202 -3.02 -5.37 11.89
N THR A 203 -4.34 -5.22 11.79
CA THR A 203 -5.30 -5.96 12.64
C THR A 203 -5.19 -7.47 12.41
N PHE A 204 -5.01 -7.91 11.16
CA PHE A 204 -4.81 -9.32 10.83
C PHE A 204 -3.43 -9.84 11.26
N ALA A 205 -2.37 -9.05 11.12
CA ALA A 205 -1.05 -9.42 11.62
C ALA A 205 -1.04 -9.58 13.17
N MET A 206 -1.70 -8.66 13.87
CA MET A 206 -1.83 -8.71 15.34
C MET A 206 -2.74 -9.86 15.81
N ASP A 207 -3.76 -10.23 15.03
CA ASP A 207 -4.59 -11.42 15.30
C ASP A 207 -3.81 -12.74 15.16
N LEU A 208 -2.91 -12.87 14.19
CA LEU A 208 -1.98 -14.00 14.10
C LEU A 208 -1.06 -14.07 15.34
N ILE A 209 -0.45 -12.94 15.71
CA ILE A 209 0.45 -12.84 16.88
C ILE A 209 -0.32 -13.17 18.18
N TYR A 210 -1.53 -12.64 18.34
CA TYR A 210 -2.40 -12.92 19.50
C TYR A 210 -2.82 -14.39 19.61
N ARG A 211 -2.97 -15.08 18.47
CA ARG A 211 -3.19 -16.54 18.41
C ARG A 211 -1.92 -17.36 18.70
N GLY A 212 -0.78 -16.70 18.94
CA GLY A 212 0.51 -17.35 19.21
C GLY A 212 1.22 -17.86 17.95
N ILE A 213 0.88 -17.33 16.78
CA ILE A 213 1.54 -17.64 15.50
C ILE A 213 2.74 -16.71 15.36
N HIS A 214 3.95 -17.26 15.51
CA HIS A 214 5.21 -16.55 15.22
C HIS A 214 5.40 -16.43 13.71
N CYS A 215 5.72 -15.23 13.21
CA CYS A 215 6.02 -14.99 11.81
C CYS A 215 7.52 -14.74 11.66
N ASP A 216 8.24 -15.59 10.92
CA ASP A 216 9.67 -15.40 10.64
C ASP A 216 9.88 -14.50 9.39
N ALA A 217 8.84 -14.34 8.57
CA ALA A 217 8.75 -13.38 7.47
C ALA A 217 7.28 -13.11 7.11
N PHE A 218 7.02 -11.99 6.44
CA PHE A 218 5.73 -11.70 5.81
C PHE A 218 5.77 -11.84 4.27
N ILE A 219 4.67 -12.30 3.68
CA ILE A 219 4.48 -12.45 2.23
C ILE A 219 3.15 -11.76 1.82
N GLY A 220 3.20 -10.90 0.80
CA GLY A 220 2.13 -9.93 0.52
C GLY A 220 2.39 -8.60 1.23
N ALA A 221 1.45 -7.67 1.35
CA ALA A 221 0.17 -7.60 0.66
C ALA A 221 0.33 -7.04 -0.78
N GLY A 222 -0.76 -7.01 -1.55
CA GLY A 222 -0.73 -6.63 -2.96
C GLY A 222 -0.92 -5.15 -3.25
N CYS A 223 -1.83 -4.50 -2.54
CA CYS A 223 -2.12 -3.07 -2.66
C CYS A 223 -1.16 -2.23 -1.83
N ALA A 224 -0.95 -0.97 -2.23
CA ALA A 224 0.05 -0.09 -1.61
C ALA A 224 -0.24 0.26 -0.14
N TYR A 225 -1.51 0.43 0.26
CA TYR A 225 -1.87 0.83 1.63
C TYR A 225 -1.74 -0.32 2.63
N ASP A 226 -2.21 -1.52 2.28
CA ASP A 226 -2.06 -2.72 3.10
C ASP A 226 -0.61 -3.23 3.09
N PHE A 227 0.13 -3.09 1.97
CA PHE A 227 1.58 -3.28 1.94
C PHE A 227 2.28 -2.41 2.99
N GLN A 228 2.05 -1.09 2.97
CA GLN A 228 2.75 -0.17 3.87
C GLN A 228 2.39 -0.49 5.33
N SER A 229 1.10 -0.70 5.59
CA SER A 229 0.59 -1.04 6.91
C SER A 229 1.15 -2.37 7.46
N LEU A 230 1.43 -3.36 6.60
CA LEU A 230 2.04 -4.62 7.00
C LEU A 230 3.57 -4.51 7.11
N TYR A 231 4.20 -3.69 6.28
CA TYR A 231 5.64 -3.43 6.35
C TYR A 231 6.02 -2.75 7.67
N ASP A 232 5.25 -1.77 8.12
CA ASP A 232 5.45 -1.10 9.42
C ASP A 232 5.46 -2.12 10.60
N VAL A 233 4.71 -3.23 10.49
CA VAL A 233 4.71 -4.33 11.46
C VAL A 233 5.95 -5.22 11.31
N ALA A 234 6.38 -5.49 10.09
CA ALA A 234 7.58 -6.30 9.81
C ALA A 234 8.87 -5.61 10.26
N ASP A 235 8.94 -4.28 10.11
CA ASP A 235 10.03 -3.44 10.60
C ASP A 235 10.06 -3.40 12.13
N PHE A 236 8.91 -3.20 12.77
CA PHE A 236 8.80 -3.28 14.23
C PHE A 236 9.20 -4.66 14.80
N LEU A 237 8.94 -5.75 14.07
CA LEU A 237 9.34 -7.11 14.44
C LEU A 237 10.77 -7.47 14.00
N ALA A 238 11.44 -6.62 13.22
CA ALA A 238 12.75 -6.88 12.61
C ALA A 238 12.81 -8.21 11.82
N ILE A 239 11.81 -8.46 10.96
CA ILE A 239 11.72 -9.67 10.10
C ILE A 239 11.67 -9.34 8.60
N PRO A 240 12.15 -10.25 7.72
CA PRO A 240 12.03 -10.14 6.26
C PRO A 240 10.61 -9.90 5.74
N PHE A 241 10.51 -9.08 4.69
CA PHE A 241 9.26 -8.77 4.01
C PHE A 241 9.32 -9.09 2.50
N ILE A 242 8.35 -9.83 1.97
CA ILE A 242 8.31 -10.25 0.56
C ILE A 242 7.05 -9.66 -0.12
N GLY A 243 7.24 -8.51 -0.78
CA GLY A 243 6.15 -7.74 -1.39
C GLY A 243 5.60 -8.36 -2.67
N LEU A 244 4.28 -8.57 -2.73
CA LEU A 244 3.59 -9.27 -3.83
C LEU A 244 2.19 -8.71 -4.16
N PRO A 245 2.03 -7.90 -5.22
CA PRO A 245 3.06 -7.20 -5.99
C PRO A 245 3.70 -5.98 -5.31
N ALA A 246 3.18 -5.48 -4.17
CA ALA A 246 3.61 -4.20 -3.58
C ALA A 246 3.58 -3.03 -4.58
N ALA A 247 2.56 -3.00 -5.45
CA ALA A 247 2.68 -2.43 -6.79
C ALA A 247 2.96 -0.91 -6.84
N GLY A 248 2.34 -0.13 -5.94
CA GLY A 248 2.45 1.33 -5.89
C GLY A 248 3.72 1.87 -5.22
N VAL A 249 4.61 1.01 -4.71
CA VAL A 249 5.80 1.40 -3.93
C VAL A 249 6.92 1.86 -4.87
N GLY A 250 6.81 3.10 -5.38
CA GLY A 250 7.83 3.62 -6.31
C GLY A 250 7.77 5.10 -6.72
N ALA A 251 6.86 5.91 -6.15
CA ALA A 251 6.85 7.36 -6.36
C ALA A 251 7.45 8.11 -5.16
N ASP A 252 6.91 7.83 -3.97
CA ASP A 252 7.36 8.38 -2.68
C ASP A 252 8.25 7.38 -1.89
N ALA A 253 8.54 6.22 -2.48
CA ALA A 253 9.34 5.17 -1.88
C ALA A 253 10.78 5.20 -2.38
N ASP A 254 11.63 5.94 -1.66
CA ASP A 254 13.07 5.66 -1.65
C ASP A 254 13.29 4.22 -1.14
N ALA A 255 14.21 3.46 -1.75
CA ALA A 255 14.55 2.12 -1.28
C ALA A 255 15.09 2.16 0.17
N ALA A 256 15.73 3.27 0.57
CA ALA A 256 16.21 3.52 1.93
C ALA A 256 15.09 3.61 3.00
N LEU A 257 13.81 3.69 2.60
CA LEU A 257 12.66 3.64 3.52
C LEU A 257 12.16 2.21 3.78
N TYR A 258 12.54 1.24 2.94
CA TYR A 258 11.98 -0.12 2.96
C TYR A 258 13.10 -1.18 2.98
N ASN A 259 14.10 -0.97 3.85
CA ASN A 259 15.36 -1.72 3.88
C ASN A 259 15.17 -3.26 4.00
N ASN A 260 14.13 -3.69 4.72
CA ASN A 260 13.85 -5.09 5.07
C ASN A 260 13.16 -5.91 3.96
N MET A 261 12.95 -5.32 2.78
CA MET A 261 12.06 -5.81 1.73
C MET A 261 12.81 -6.53 0.59
N ALA A 262 12.22 -7.60 0.07
CA ALA A 262 12.45 -8.08 -1.29
C ALA A 262 11.14 -8.03 -2.11
N ARG A 263 11.22 -7.79 -3.43
CA ARG A 263 10.04 -7.71 -4.31
C ARG A 263 10.14 -8.71 -5.46
N LEU A 264 9.39 -9.81 -5.31
CA LEU A 264 9.44 -10.99 -6.18
C LEU A 264 8.42 -10.93 -7.34
N SER A 265 7.81 -9.77 -7.58
CA SER A 265 6.74 -9.56 -8.56
C SER A 265 6.89 -8.21 -9.29
N ILE A 266 5.84 -7.74 -9.93
CA ILE A 266 5.87 -6.65 -10.93
C ILE A 266 5.89 -5.28 -10.24
N THR A 267 7.02 -4.57 -10.31
CA THR A 267 7.14 -3.19 -9.82
C THR A 267 6.83 -2.17 -10.92
N HIS A 268 5.96 -1.20 -10.64
CA HIS A 268 5.58 -0.17 -11.62
C HIS A 268 6.75 0.74 -12.01
N ILE A 269 7.71 0.98 -11.11
CA ILE A 269 8.94 1.70 -11.42
C ILE A 269 9.74 0.99 -12.53
N ASN A 270 9.77 -0.34 -12.57
CA ASN A 270 10.46 -1.08 -13.62
C ASN A 270 9.71 -0.99 -14.97
N THR A 271 8.37 -0.94 -14.97
CA THR A 271 7.57 -0.66 -16.17
C THR A 271 7.84 0.77 -16.69
N VAL A 272 7.90 1.76 -15.80
CA VAL A 272 8.21 3.16 -16.13
C VAL A 272 9.64 3.31 -16.65
N LYS A 273 10.65 2.63 -16.05
CA LYS A 273 12.03 2.58 -16.59
C LYS A 273 12.05 2.10 -18.04
N VAL A 274 11.28 1.07 -18.40
CA VAL A 274 11.19 0.56 -19.78
C VAL A 274 10.60 1.60 -20.74
N ILE A 275 9.52 2.29 -20.35
CA ILE A 275 8.94 3.39 -21.14
C ILE A 275 9.96 4.53 -21.30
N MET A 276 10.64 4.92 -20.22
CA MET A 276 11.69 5.94 -20.25
C MET A 276 12.85 5.59 -21.20
N ASN A 277 13.33 4.34 -21.16
CA ASN A 277 14.40 3.86 -22.03
C ASN A 277 13.94 3.83 -23.50
N PHE A 278 12.68 3.49 -23.79
CA PHE A 278 12.10 3.56 -25.13
C PHE A 278 12.00 5.01 -25.64
N LEU A 279 11.37 5.92 -24.88
CA LEU A 279 11.24 7.34 -25.23
C LEU A 279 12.63 7.96 -25.48
N LYS A 280 13.60 7.69 -24.60
CA LYS A 280 14.99 8.16 -24.73
C LYS A 280 15.71 7.57 -25.96
N ARG A 281 15.47 6.29 -26.28
CA ARG A 281 16.08 5.60 -27.44
C ARG A 281 15.60 6.16 -28.78
N TYR A 282 14.34 6.56 -28.86
CA TYR A 282 13.68 7.09 -30.07
C TYR A 282 13.50 8.63 -30.06
N LYS A 283 14.03 9.29 -29.03
CA LYS A 283 14.06 10.76 -28.85
C LYS A 283 12.66 11.40 -28.71
N TYR A 284 11.71 10.69 -28.15
CA TYR A 284 10.42 11.27 -27.78
C TYR A 284 10.57 12.11 -26.51
N TRP A 285 10.28 13.41 -26.62
CA TRP A 285 10.58 14.41 -25.57
C TRP A 285 9.36 15.20 -25.10
N SER A 286 8.26 15.15 -25.84
CA SER A 286 6.97 15.80 -25.53
C SER A 286 5.81 14.81 -25.73
N PRO A 287 5.75 13.69 -24.98
CA PRO A 287 4.64 12.74 -25.09
C PRO A 287 3.33 13.35 -24.56
N THR A 288 2.21 12.78 -25.00
CA THR A 288 0.88 13.08 -24.43
C THR A 288 0.39 11.86 -23.66
N VAL A 289 0.19 12.00 -22.36
CA VAL A 289 -0.39 10.95 -21.51
C VAL A 289 -1.91 11.09 -21.50
N ILE A 290 -2.62 9.98 -21.69
CA ILE A 290 -4.06 9.84 -21.42
C ILE A 290 -4.19 8.81 -20.29
N GLN A 291 -4.72 9.24 -19.15
CA GLN A 291 -4.77 8.44 -17.91
C GLN A 291 -6.21 8.23 -17.42
N ASP A 292 -6.55 6.96 -17.17
CA ASP A 292 -7.85 6.53 -16.66
C ASP A 292 -7.88 6.56 -15.13
N LEU A 293 -8.73 7.43 -14.59
CA LEU A 293 -8.89 7.63 -13.15
C LEU A 293 -9.80 6.58 -12.49
N ASP A 294 -10.56 5.78 -13.25
CA ASP A 294 -11.40 4.72 -12.68
C ASP A 294 -10.55 3.53 -12.16
N ILE A 295 -9.26 3.46 -12.53
CA ILE A 295 -8.39 2.29 -12.30
C ILE A 295 -7.13 2.68 -11.52
N SER A 296 -7.01 2.17 -10.29
CA SER A 296 -5.89 2.44 -9.37
C SER A 296 -4.51 2.06 -9.93
N LEU A 297 -4.41 1.01 -10.74
CA LEU A 297 -3.20 0.63 -11.50
C LEU A 297 -2.70 1.78 -12.40
N ASN A 298 -3.62 2.40 -13.15
CA ASN A 298 -3.29 3.47 -14.10
C ASN A 298 -2.89 4.75 -13.36
N GLN A 299 -3.60 5.08 -12.27
CA GLN A 299 -3.22 6.17 -11.36
C GLN A 299 -1.79 5.97 -10.80
N GLN A 300 -1.48 4.80 -10.24
CA GLN A 300 -0.17 4.53 -9.63
C GLN A 300 0.96 4.58 -10.66
N ILE A 301 0.78 3.98 -11.84
CA ILE A 301 1.77 4.08 -12.93
C ILE A 301 1.95 5.54 -13.38
N SER A 302 0.88 6.33 -13.46
CA SER A 302 0.96 7.74 -13.86
C SER A 302 1.70 8.62 -12.84
N ILE A 303 1.46 8.42 -11.54
CA ILE A 303 2.16 9.12 -10.46
C ILE A 303 3.66 8.80 -10.52
N ILE A 304 4.03 7.52 -10.68
CA ILE A 304 5.42 7.08 -10.79
C ILE A 304 6.08 7.60 -12.09
N LEU A 305 5.35 7.63 -13.21
CA LEU A 305 5.80 8.20 -14.48
C LEU A 305 6.10 9.70 -14.33
N LYS A 306 5.20 10.45 -13.68
CA LYS A 306 5.33 11.89 -13.43
C LYS A 306 6.50 12.21 -12.50
N ALA A 307 6.66 11.44 -11.42
CA ALA A 307 7.82 11.54 -10.52
C ALA A 307 9.14 11.22 -11.24
N THR A 308 9.15 10.21 -12.11
CA THR A 308 10.33 9.81 -12.90
C THR A 308 10.69 10.85 -13.97
N PHE A 309 9.71 11.46 -14.64
CA PHE A 309 9.98 12.58 -15.55
C PHE A 309 10.61 13.76 -14.78
N LEU A 310 10.04 14.14 -13.64
CA LEU A 310 10.55 15.26 -12.82
C LEU A 310 11.98 15.04 -12.33
N SER A 311 12.32 13.82 -11.89
CA SER A 311 13.64 13.50 -11.35
C SER A 311 14.73 13.27 -12.41
N THR A 312 14.37 12.76 -13.60
CA THR A 312 15.36 12.41 -14.63
C THR A 312 15.48 13.39 -15.79
N ASN A 313 14.40 14.12 -16.13
CA ASN A 313 14.39 15.12 -17.20
C ASN A 313 13.25 16.12 -17.00
N ARG A 314 13.52 17.18 -16.23
CA ARG A 314 12.57 18.25 -15.95
C ARG A 314 11.93 18.87 -17.21
N THR A 315 12.68 19.01 -18.31
CA THR A 315 12.13 19.54 -19.58
C THR A 315 11.07 18.62 -20.18
N LEU A 316 11.27 17.30 -20.11
CA LEU A 316 10.26 16.30 -20.51
C LEU A 316 9.04 16.36 -19.59
N ALA A 317 9.22 16.58 -18.28
CA ALA A 317 8.11 16.76 -17.35
C ALA A 317 7.28 18.03 -17.65
N GLU A 318 7.95 19.14 -17.98
CA GLU A 318 7.32 20.43 -18.32
C GLU A 318 6.70 20.45 -19.73
N GLN A 319 7.10 19.53 -20.62
CA GLN A 319 6.58 19.39 -22.00
C GLN A 319 5.57 18.24 -22.18
N THR A 320 5.35 17.40 -21.17
CA THR A 320 4.36 16.31 -21.25
C THR A 320 2.96 16.83 -20.96
N ASN A 321 2.04 16.65 -21.90
CA ASN A 321 0.62 16.90 -21.66
C ASN A 321 -0.01 15.71 -20.91
N TYR A 322 -0.89 15.97 -19.94
CA TYR A 322 -1.61 14.96 -19.16
C TYR A 322 -3.11 15.20 -19.28
N ASN A 323 -3.84 14.21 -19.82
CA ASN A 323 -5.29 14.25 -19.98
C ASN A 323 -5.93 13.16 -19.12
N GLU A 324 -6.95 13.53 -18.35
CA GLU A 324 -7.65 12.65 -17.40
C GLU A 324 -8.99 12.19 -17.98
N ILE A 325 -9.24 10.87 -17.90
CA ILE A 325 -10.48 10.24 -18.33
C ILE A 325 -11.11 9.44 -17.19
N ALA A 326 -12.42 9.25 -17.25
CA ALA A 326 -13.13 8.21 -16.51
C ALA A 326 -13.71 7.24 -17.56
N SER A 327 -13.23 6.00 -17.58
CA SER A 327 -13.67 4.96 -18.53
C SER A 327 -15.19 4.79 -18.61
N THR A 328 -15.89 5.00 -17.49
CA THR A 328 -17.34 4.87 -17.34
C THR A 328 -18.15 5.95 -18.05
N THR A 329 -17.56 7.11 -18.37
CA THR A 329 -18.24 8.25 -18.99
C THR A 329 -17.52 8.79 -20.24
N LEU A 330 -16.63 8.00 -20.84
CA LEU A 330 -15.79 8.43 -21.95
C LEU A 330 -16.60 8.62 -23.25
N THR A 331 -16.55 9.83 -23.82
CA THR A 331 -17.25 10.16 -25.08
C THR A 331 -16.30 10.37 -26.26
N TYR A 332 -16.82 10.22 -27.48
CA TYR A 332 -16.07 10.44 -28.73
C TYR A 332 -15.43 11.82 -28.79
N ASP A 333 -16.16 12.87 -28.42
CA ASP A 333 -15.69 14.25 -28.53
C ASP A 333 -14.59 14.58 -27.50
N GLN A 334 -14.67 14.02 -26.29
CA GLN A 334 -13.59 14.11 -25.31
C GLN A 334 -12.30 13.46 -25.84
N ILE A 335 -12.38 12.21 -26.32
CA ILE A 335 -11.24 11.53 -26.96
C ILE A 335 -10.68 12.38 -28.12
N ALA A 336 -11.56 12.85 -29.00
CA ALA A 336 -11.17 13.61 -30.18
C ALA A 336 -10.46 14.91 -29.81
N ASN A 337 -10.86 15.58 -28.73
CA ASN A 337 -10.21 16.79 -28.25
C ASN A 337 -8.85 16.50 -27.60
N PHE A 338 -8.74 15.51 -26.70
CA PHE A 338 -7.44 15.11 -26.12
C PHE A 338 -6.41 14.70 -27.18
N LEU A 339 -6.86 14.06 -28.26
CA LEU A 339 -6.01 13.72 -29.40
C LEU A 339 -5.58 14.97 -30.18
N LYS A 340 -6.50 15.89 -30.52
CA LYS A 340 -6.19 17.16 -31.21
C LYS A 340 -5.21 18.02 -30.41
N ASP A 341 -5.43 18.16 -29.10
CA ASP A 341 -4.57 18.93 -28.20
C ASP A 341 -3.16 18.31 -28.14
N GLY A 342 -3.08 16.98 -28.12
CA GLY A 342 -1.80 16.25 -28.21
C GLY A 342 -1.08 16.43 -29.56
N MET A 343 -1.80 16.54 -30.68
CA MET A 343 -1.19 16.71 -32.02
C MET A 343 -0.38 18.00 -32.16
N ALA A 344 -0.70 19.04 -31.38
CA ALA A 344 -0.06 20.35 -31.42
C ALA A 344 1.38 20.37 -30.88
N GLY A 345 1.76 19.36 -30.09
CA GLY A 345 3.10 19.27 -29.47
C GLY A 345 3.68 17.87 -29.37
N SER A 346 2.99 16.82 -29.83
CA SER A 346 3.40 15.42 -29.65
C SER A 346 3.36 14.56 -30.92
N ARG A 347 4.16 13.49 -30.91
CA ARG A 347 4.09 12.35 -31.84
C ARG A 347 4.02 11.00 -31.13
N ALA A 348 3.98 10.99 -29.79
CA ALA A 348 3.94 9.78 -28.97
C ALA A 348 2.88 9.91 -27.86
N PHE A 349 1.80 9.15 -27.99
CA PHE A 349 0.73 9.07 -26.99
C PHE A 349 0.98 7.89 -26.05
N ILE A 350 0.83 8.10 -24.75
CA ILE A 350 0.94 7.05 -23.71
C ILE A 350 -0.46 6.83 -23.13
N LEU A 351 -0.96 5.60 -23.26
CA LEU A 351 -2.31 5.21 -22.85
C LEU A 351 -2.25 4.40 -21.56
N LEU A 352 -2.54 5.06 -20.44
CA LEU A 352 -2.69 4.45 -19.12
C LEU A 352 -4.17 4.15 -18.89
N THR A 353 -4.72 3.20 -19.67
CA THR A 353 -6.16 2.91 -19.75
C THR A 353 -6.41 1.41 -19.91
N ASN A 354 -7.64 0.94 -19.64
CA ASN A 354 -8.03 -0.44 -19.94
C ASN A 354 -8.13 -0.72 -21.46
N ALA A 355 -8.19 -2.00 -21.85
CA ALA A 355 -8.23 -2.41 -23.24
C ALA A 355 -9.44 -1.85 -24.02
N SER A 356 -10.60 -1.72 -23.37
CA SER A 356 -11.82 -1.18 -24.00
C SER A 356 -11.66 0.32 -24.31
N SER A 357 -11.14 1.09 -23.36
CA SER A 357 -10.83 2.52 -23.52
C SER A 357 -9.74 2.73 -24.57
N THR A 358 -8.70 1.89 -24.58
CA THR A 358 -7.69 1.89 -25.66
C THR A 358 -8.33 1.62 -27.02
N ARG A 359 -9.21 0.62 -27.17
CA ARG A 359 -9.90 0.34 -28.45
C ARG A 359 -10.73 1.54 -28.91
N GLN A 360 -11.44 2.21 -28.01
CA GLN A 360 -12.17 3.44 -28.32
C GLN A 360 -11.22 4.56 -28.78
N ILE A 361 -10.14 4.82 -28.03
CA ILE A 361 -9.15 5.86 -28.36
C ILE A 361 -8.52 5.60 -29.73
N MET A 362 -8.16 4.35 -30.04
CA MET A 362 -7.59 3.98 -31.35
C MET A 362 -8.59 4.17 -32.49
N LEU A 363 -9.88 3.86 -32.30
CA LEU A 363 -10.91 4.10 -33.31
C LEU A 363 -11.05 5.61 -33.64
N VAL A 364 -11.09 6.48 -32.64
CA VAL A 364 -11.12 7.94 -32.86
C VAL A 364 -9.81 8.44 -33.48
N ALA A 365 -8.66 7.90 -33.06
CA ALA A 365 -7.37 8.24 -33.65
C ALA A 365 -7.29 7.88 -35.15
N ARG A 366 -7.93 6.77 -35.56
CA ARG A 366 -8.08 6.40 -36.97
C ARG A 366 -8.97 7.37 -37.74
N ASP A 367 -10.12 7.75 -37.17
CA ASP A 367 -11.05 8.69 -37.79
C ASP A 367 -10.45 10.10 -37.95
N LEU A 368 -9.54 10.49 -37.05
CA LEU A 368 -8.70 11.70 -37.14
C LEU A 368 -7.45 11.54 -38.03
N GLY A 369 -7.25 10.36 -38.65
CA GLY A 369 -6.14 10.10 -39.58
C GLY A 369 -4.76 9.87 -38.94
N LEU A 370 -4.69 9.67 -37.62
CA LEU A 370 -3.43 9.56 -36.86
C LEU A 370 -2.75 8.19 -37.03
N THR A 371 -3.44 7.21 -37.60
CA THR A 371 -2.98 5.82 -37.78
C THR A 371 -2.13 5.61 -39.03
N GLY A 372 -1.91 6.65 -39.85
CA GLY A 372 -1.07 6.61 -41.07
C GLY A 372 0.45 6.43 -40.85
N GLY A 373 0.88 6.05 -39.65
CA GLY A 373 2.29 5.80 -39.31
C GLY A 373 3.11 7.03 -38.94
N ASP A 374 2.49 8.20 -38.80
CA ASP A 374 3.16 9.42 -38.31
C ASP A 374 3.08 9.60 -36.79
N TYR A 375 2.23 8.86 -36.06
CA TYR A 375 2.14 8.89 -34.61
C TYR A 375 2.40 7.50 -34.01
N VAL A 376 2.91 7.44 -32.79
CA VAL A 376 3.03 6.21 -31.98
C VAL A 376 2.02 6.27 -30.82
N PHE A 377 1.33 5.18 -30.57
CA PHE A 377 0.53 4.98 -29.35
C PHE A 377 1.19 3.87 -28.51
N ILE A 378 1.33 4.09 -27.21
CA ILE A 378 1.99 3.16 -26.28
C ILE A 378 1.03 2.85 -25.14
N ALA A 379 0.41 1.67 -25.16
CA ALA A 379 -0.40 1.16 -24.05
C ALA A 379 0.38 0.15 -23.21
N ILE A 380 -0.12 -0.17 -22.02
CA ILE A 380 0.52 -1.10 -21.08
C ILE A 380 -0.38 -2.33 -20.91
N GLU A 381 0.06 -3.47 -21.45
CA GLU A 381 -0.53 -4.78 -21.20
C GLU A 381 0.55 -5.64 -20.53
N LEU A 382 0.71 -5.52 -19.21
CA LEU A 382 1.79 -6.19 -18.46
C LEU A 382 1.82 -7.70 -18.75
N PHE A 383 0.64 -8.32 -18.74
CA PHE A 383 0.34 -9.69 -19.18
C PHE A 383 -1.17 -9.76 -19.51
N PRO A 384 -1.66 -10.77 -20.23
CA PRO A 384 -3.11 -10.93 -20.46
C PRO A 384 -3.83 -11.20 -19.13
N SER A 385 -4.80 -10.36 -18.76
CA SER A 385 -5.61 -10.54 -17.54
C SER A 385 -7.00 -9.93 -17.68
N ASN A 386 -7.98 -10.55 -17.02
CA ASN A 386 -9.36 -10.05 -16.93
C ASN A 386 -9.44 -8.67 -16.25
N SER A 387 -8.42 -8.26 -15.49
CA SER A 387 -8.44 -7.01 -14.70
C SER A 387 -8.30 -5.72 -15.53
N TRP A 388 -7.72 -5.80 -16.73
CA TRP A 388 -7.66 -4.69 -17.70
C TRP A 388 -8.23 -5.07 -19.08
N GLY A 389 -8.56 -6.35 -19.28
CA GLY A 389 -9.05 -6.90 -20.54
C GLY A 389 -7.94 -7.19 -21.54
N THR A 390 -8.24 -8.02 -22.53
CA THR A 390 -7.31 -8.37 -23.61
C THR A 390 -7.18 -7.20 -24.59
N PHE A 391 -5.96 -6.76 -24.92
CA PHE A 391 -5.72 -5.69 -25.91
C PHE A 391 -5.86 -6.20 -27.36
N THR A 392 -6.99 -6.84 -27.67
CA THR A 392 -7.35 -7.30 -29.01
C THR A 392 -8.08 -6.22 -29.81
N TRP A 393 -7.97 -6.28 -31.14
CA TRP A 393 -8.79 -5.49 -32.07
C TRP A 393 -10.18 -6.12 -32.27
N GLN A 394 -10.26 -7.45 -32.19
CA GLN A 394 -11.45 -8.24 -32.46
C GLN A 394 -12.34 -8.35 -31.22
N MET A 395 -13.50 -7.70 -31.26
CA MET A 395 -14.58 -7.79 -30.27
C MET A 395 -15.84 -8.46 -30.84
N ASN A 396 -15.82 -8.86 -32.12
CA ASN A 396 -16.95 -9.35 -32.90
C ASN A 396 -18.05 -8.28 -33.09
N ASP A 397 -17.63 -7.02 -33.26
CA ASP A 397 -18.52 -5.89 -33.57
C ASP A 397 -18.25 -5.30 -34.97
N ARG A 398 -19.11 -4.35 -35.39
CA ARG A 398 -19.03 -3.69 -36.71
C ARG A 398 -17.78 -2.82 -36.93
N PHE A 399 -16.95 -2.64 -35.90
CA PHE A 399 -15.73 -1.83 -35.91
C PHE A 399 -14.45 -2.69 -35.87
N ASP A 400 -14.53 -4.02 -35.92
CA ASP A 400 -13.33 -4.88 -35.84
C ASP A 400 -12.28 -4.57 -36.92
N GLU A 401 -12.65 -4.48 -38.21
CA GLU A 401 -11.70 -4.09 -39.27
C GLU A 401 -11.23 -2.63 -39.13
N ALA A 402 -11.99 -1.76 -38.44
CA ALA A 402 -11.55 -0.41 -38.12
C ALA A 402 -10.50 -0.39 -36.99
N ALA A 403 -10.71 -1.18 -35.94
CA ALA A 403 -9.75 -1.35 -34.85
C ALA A 403 -8.46 -2.03 -35.35
N LYS A 404 -8.59 -3.01 -36.24
CA LYS A 404 -7.48 -3.76 -36.88
C LYS A 404 -6.55 -2.86 -37.67
N ASP A 405 -7.08 -1.88 -38.42
CA ASP A 405 -6.27 -0.84 -39.07
C ASP A 405 -5.72 0.17 -38.05
N ALA A 406 -6.52 0.54 -37.04
CA ALA A 406 -6.07 1.49 -36.04
C ALA A 406 -4.88 1.00 -35.19
N TYR A 407 -4.84 -0.30 -34.89
CA TYR A 407 -3.84 -0.91 -34.01
C TYR A 407 -2.43 -1.00 -34.64
N ARG A 408 -2.29 -0.71 -35.95
CA ARG A 408 -1.01 -0.71 -36.67
C ARG A 408 0.02 0.31 -36.15
N VAL A 409 -0.43 1.31 -35.40
CA VAL A 409 0.44 2.30 -34.71
C VAL A 409 0.45 2.12 -33.19
N LEU A 410 -0.19 1.07 -32.66
CA LEU A 410 -0.21 0.75 -31.25
C LEU A 410 0.97 -0.17 -30.89
N LEU A 411 1.64 0.18 -29.80
CA LEU A 411 2.66 -0.60 -29.14
C LEU A 411 2.13 -1.03 -27.76
N LEU A 412 2.38 -2.29 -27.38
CA LEU A 412 2.05 -2.78 -26.04
C LEU A 412 3.32 -3.03 -25.24
N VAL A 413 3.48 -2.35 -24.11
CA VAL A 413 4.53 -2.66 -23.13
C VAL A 413 4.06 -3.86 -22.32
N SER A 414 4.77 -4.98 -22.44
CA SER A 414 4.48 -6.23 -21.74
C SER A 414 5.71 -6.79 -21.06
N LEU A 415 5.51 -7.56 -19.99
CA LEU A 415 6.52 -8.49 -19.52
C LEU A 415 6.67 -9.62 -20.55
N THR A 416 7.87 -10.18 -20.68
CA THR A 416 7.99 -11.55 -21.18
C THR A 416 7.80 -12.49 -19.99
N PRO A 417 6.75 -13.31 -19.93
CA PRO A 417 6.81 -14.50 -19.12
C PRO A 417 7.92 -15.39 -19.68
N SER A 418 8.62 -16.11 -18.82
CA SER A 418 9.57 -17.16 -19.22
C SER A 418 8.79 -18.40 -19.67
N VAL A 419 8.03 -18.28 -20.77
CA VAL A 419 7.18 -19.35 -21.32
C VAL A 419 8.07 -20.44 -21.93
N ASN A 420 8.54 -21.32 -21.04
CA ASN A 420 9.05 -22.63 -21.36
C ASN A 420 7.92 -23.66 -21.14
N ALA A 421 8.15 -24.91 -21.52
CA ALA A 421 7.14 -25.97 -21.34
C ALA A 421 6.83 -26.30 -19.87
N ALA A 422 7.62 -25.82 -18.89
CA ALA A 422 7.32 -25.99 -17.47
C ALA A 422 6.25 -25.00 -16.97
N PHE A 423 6.14 -23.80 -17.56
CA PHE A 423 5.06 -22.88 -17.25
C PHE A 423 3.69 -23.45 -17.69
N ASP A 424 3.63 -24.05 -18.88
CA ASP A 424 2.42 -24.72 -19.37
C ASP A 424 1.99 -25.88 -18.45
N VAL A 425 2.95 -26.65 -17.91
CA VAL A 425 2.69 -27.71 -16.92
C VAL A 425 2.17 -27.12 -15.61
N PHE A 426 2.85 -26.12 -15.05
CA PHE A 426 2.44 -25.39 -13.86
C PHE A 426 1.02 -24.83 -13.97
N GLU A 427 0.69 -24.20 -15.11
CA GLU A 427 -0.65 -23.65 -15.36
C GLU A 427 -1.73 -24.74 -15.30
N ASN A 428 -1.47 -25.92 -15.87
CA ASN A 428 -2.41 -27.04 -15.80
C ASN A 428 -2.50 -27.66 -14.40
N GLU A 429 -1.38 -27.79 -13.69
CA GLU A 429 -1.34 -28.33 -12.32
C GLU A 429 -2.03 -27.41 -11.31
N VAL A 430 -1.83 -26.09 -11.38
CA VAL A 430 -2.51 -25.11 -10.51
C VAL A 430 -4.03 -25.19 -10.70
N LYS A 431 -4.50 -25.26 -11.96
CA LYS A 431 -5.94 -25.41 -12.26
C LYS A 431 -6.50 -26.73 -11.71
N ALA A 432 -5.75 -27.82 -11.82
CA ALA A 432 -6.14 -29.12 -11.27
C ALA A 432 -6.19 -29.10 -9.73
N ALA A 433 -5.18 -28.54 -9.06
CA ALA A 433 -5.13 -28.42 -7.60
C ALA A 433 -6.28 -27.58 -7.05
N SER A 434 -6.49 -26.39 -7.64
CA SER A 434 -7.62 -25.48 -7.36
C SER A 434 -8.99 -26.14 -7.56
N ALA A 435 -9.11 -27.07 -8.52
CA ALA A 435 -10.37 -27.76 -8.79
C ALA A 435 -10.67 -28.96 -7.86
N ILE A 436 -9.69 -29.42 -7.07
CA ILE A 436 -9.76 -30.67 -6.27
C ILE A 436 -9.72 -30.40 -4.75
N ARG A 437 -8.96 -29.41 -4.27
CA ARG A 437 -8.86 -29.12 -2.83
C ARG A 437 -10.07 -28.31 -2.34
N ALA A 438 -10.90 -28.92 -1.50
CA ALA A 438 -12.07 -28.28 -0.87
C ALA A 438 -11.74 -27.08 0.06
N THR A 439 -10.45 -26.83 0.33
CA THR A 439 -9.95 -25.67 1.08
C THR A 439 -9.78 -24.42 0.21
N HIS A 440 -9.74 -24.55 -1.12
CA HIS A 440 -9.60 -23.41 -2.03
C HIS A 440 -10.99 -22.87 -2.42
N ARG A 441 -11.15 -21.55 -2.38
CA ARG A 441 -12.42 -20.89 -2.72
C ARG A 441 -12.54 -20.51 -4.20
N TYR A 442 -11.45 -20.54 -4.96
CA TYR A 442 -11.44 -20.26 -6.39
C TYR A 442 -11.31 -21.55 -7.21
N LYS A 443 -11.98 -21.58 -8.38
CA LYS A 443 -11.84 -22.62 -9.39
C LYS A 443 -11.74 -21.98 -10.77
N TYR A 444 -10.60 -22.20 -11.43
CA TYR A 444 -10.33 -21.67 -12.76
C TYR A 444 -11.32 -22.19 -13.81
N GLY A 445 -11.73 -21.31 -14.74
CA GLY A 445 -12.51 -21.69 -15.91
C GLY A 445 -11.69 -22.53 -16.92
N PRO A 446 -12.34 -23.34 -17.78
CA PRO A 446 -11.64 -24.21 -18.75
C PRO A 446 -10.81 -23.44 -19.78
N ASN A 447 -11.18 -22.19 -20.06
CA ASN A 447 -10.48 -21.29 -20.97
C ASN A 447 -9.80 -20.11 -20.23
N GLU A 448 -9.75 -20.15 -18.89
CA GLU A 448 -9.10 -19.10 -18.10
C GLU A 448 -7.61 -19.42 -17.92
N GLY A 449 -6.73 -18.45 -18.18
CA GLY A 449 -5.29 -18.57 -17.93
C GLY A 449 -4.92 -18.30 -16.46
N VAL A 450 -3.72 -18.72 -16.04
CA VAL A 450 -3.20 -18.38 -14.71
C VAL A 450 -2.49 -17.02 -14.78
N ASP A 451 -3.01 -16.01 -14.06
CA ASP A 451 -2.42 -14.67 -13.98
C ASP A 451 -0.93 -14.75 -13.54
N LEU A 452 -0.05 -13.97 -14.17
CA LEU A 452 1.41 -14.03 -13.92
C LEU A 452 1.79 -13.80 -12.44
N VAL A 453 1.00 -13.03 -11.69
CA VAL A 453 1.20 -12.83 -10.24
C VAL A 453 0.99 -14.12 -9.44
N THR A 454 0.15 -15.04 -9.87
CA THR A 454 0.01 -16.37 -9.23
C THR A 454 1.29 -17.20 -9.36
N ALA A 455 2.04 -17.06 -10.46
CA ALA A 455 3.38 -17.63 -10.58
C ALA A 455 4.39 -16.92 -9.66
N HIS A 456 4.28 -15.59 -9.48
CA HIS A 456 5.13 -14.86 -8.53
C HIS A 456 4.86 -15.22 -7.06
N TYR A 457 3.62 -15.61 -6.70
CA TYR A 457 3.32 -16.20 -5.39
C TYR A 457 4.00 -17.57 -5.18
N TYR A 458 4.11 -18.39 -6.24
CA TYR A 458 4.90 -19.62 -6.20
C TYR A 458 6.40 -19.30 -6.03
N ASP A 459 6.93 -18.43 -6.90
CA ASP A 459 8.34 -18.01 -6.88
C ASP A 459 8.76 -17.39 -5.53
N ALA A 460 7.87 -16.70 -4.82
CA ALA A 460 8.18 -16.08 -3.53
C ALA A 460 8.42 -17.08 -2.39
N VAL A 461 7.66 -18.18 -2.36
CA VAL A 461 7.86 -19.27 -1.39
C VAL A 461 9.15 -20.04 -1.70
N VAL A 462 9.40 -20.27 -3.00
CA VAL A 462 10.65 -20.89 -3.51
C VAL A 462 11.87 -20.01 -3.20
N PHE A 463 11.75 -18.70 -3.40
CA PHE A 463 12.76 -17.70 -3.05
C PHE A 463 13.08 -17.74 -1.56
N TYR A 464 12.07 -17.64 -0.69
CA TYR A 464 12.25 -17.64 0.77
C TYR A 464 12.92 -18.93 1.26
N ALA A 465 12.49 -20.08 0.74
CA ALA A 465 13.14 -21.35 1.02
C ALA A 465 14.59 -21.42 0.51
N SER A 466 14.85 -20.90 -0.70
CA SER A 466 16.19 -20.92 -1.31
C SER A 466 17.17 -20.04 -0.56
N ILE A 467 16.82 -18.78 -0.28
CA ILE A 467 17.70 -17.82 0.39
C ILE A 467 17.99 -18.27 1.83
N MET A 468 16.98 -18.76 2.56
CA MET A 468 17.19 -19.28 3.91
C MET A 468 18.06 -20.54 3.92
N LYS A 469 17.90 -21.44 2.94
CA LYS A 469 18.77 -22.62 2.75
C LYS A 469 20.21 -22.21 2.41
N ASP A 470 20.42 -21.23 1.52
CA ASP A 470 21.77 -20.78 1.12
C ASP A 470 22.48 -20.03 2.25
N MET A 471 21.76 -19.16 2.98
CA MET A 471 22.25 -18.50 4.20
C MET A 471 22.67 -19.53 5.25
N PHE A 472 21.81 -20.52 5.54
CA PHE A 472 22.08 -21.58 6.51
C PHE A 472 23.30 -22.42 6.14
N VAL A 473 23.41 -22.85 4.87
CA VAL A 473 24.55 -23.63 4.35
C VAL A 473 25.87 -22.85 4.45
N ASN A 474 25.82 -21.53 4.25
CA ASN A 474 26.98 -20.64 4.41
C ASN A 474 27.22 -20.19 5.88
N GLY A 475 26.51 -20.75 6.86
CA GLY A 475 26.69 -20.43 8.28
C GLY A 475 26.27 -19.01 8.67
N THR A 476 25.42 -18.36 7.87
CA THR A 476 24.80 -17.07 8.18
C THR A 476 23.60 -17.28 9.09
N ASP A 477 23.37 -16.41 10.07
CA ASP A 477 22.16 -16.47 10.90
C ASP A 477 20.93 -16.08 10.06
N ILE A 478 19.98 -17.00 9.95
CA ILE A 478 18.76 -16.91 9.14
C ILE A 478 17.65 -16.10 9.80
N PHE A 479 17.74 -15.82 11.11
CA PHE A 479 16.72 -15.07 11.85
C PHE A 479 17.08 -13.59 12.06
N LEU A 480 18.24 -13.14 11.58
CA LEU A 480 18.62 -11.72 11.57
C LEU A 480 18.27 -11.08 10.22
N VAL A 481 17.32 -10.14 10.22
CA VAL A 481 16.86 -9.47 8.98
C VAL A 481 17.99 -8.78 8.22
N ASP A 482 18.96 -8.17 8.91
CA ASP A 482 20.16 -7.59 8.29
C ASP A 482 20.89 -8.59 7.38
N ASN A 483 20.96 -9.86 7.77
CA ASN A 483 21.61 -10.89 6.95
C ASN A 483 20.79 -11.20 5.70
N PHE A 484 19.45 -11.31 5.83
CA PHE A 484 18.55 -11.49 4.68
C PHE A 484 18.67 -10.33 3.69
N VAL A 485 18.70 -9.08 4.19
CA VAL A 485 18.84 -7.87 3.36
C VAL A 485 20.19 -7.85 2.64
N ASN A 486 21.29 -8.11 3.36
CA ASN A 486 22.63 -8.18 2.76
C ASN A 486 22.73 -9.26 1.68
N TRP A 487 22.08 -10.42 1.88
CA TRP A 487 22.00 -11.47 0.87
C TRP A 487 21.16 -11.06 -0.34
N ALA A 488 19.90 -10.65 -0.13
CA ALA A 488 18.96 -10.33 -1.20
C ALA A 488 19.46 -9.16 -2.07
N GLY A 489 20.03 -8.13 -1.46
CA GLY A 489 20.66 -6.98 -2.14
C GLY A 489 22.01 -7.27 -2.80
N SER A 490 22.62 -8.44 -2.62
CA SER A 490 23.90 -8.81 -3.26
C SER A 490 23.72 -9.36 -4.69
N ASN A 491 22.69 -8.91 -5.42
CA ASN A 491 22.22 -9.49 -6.69
C ASN A 491 21.96 -11.00 -6.59
N TYR A 492 21.27 -11.44 -5.52
CA TYR A 492 20.95 -12.85 -5.32
C TYR A 492 20.07 -13.42 -6.45
N SER A 493 20.21 -14.72 -6.71
CA SER A 493 19.41 -15.45 -7.68
C SER A 493 19.12 -16.86 -7.22
N PHE A 494 17.96 -17.40 -7.61
CA PHE A 494 17.53 -18.77 -7.29
C PHE A 494 16.92 -19.45 -8.52
N GLU A 495 16.89 -20.77 -8.53
CA GLU A 495 16.24 -21.54 -9.58
C GLU A 495 14.76 -21.74 -9.24
N SER A 496 13.88 -21.20 -10.07
CA SER A 496 12.45 -21.52 -10.06
C SER A 496 12.17 -22.70 -11.00
N PRO A 497 11.50 -23.78 -10.56
CA PRO A 497 11.17 -24.90 -11.44
C PRO A 497 10.20 -24.52 -12.57
N ILE A 498 9.48 -23.40 -12.40
CA ILE A 498 8.46 -22.93 -13.35
C ILE A 498 8.95 -21.79 -14.27
N GLN A 499 10.10 -21.19 -13.97
CA GLN A 499 10.63 -20.02 -14.70
C GLN A 499 12.14 -20.06 -15.01
N GLY A 500 12.92 -20.97 -14.40
CA GLY A 500 14.38 -21.00 -14.44
C GLY A 500 15.01 -20.01 -13.45
N THR A 501 16.25 -19.58 -13.71
CA THR A 501 16.99 -18.66 -12.83
C THR A 501 16.31 -17.29 -12.72
N VAL A 502 15.75 -16.99 -11.55
CA VAL A 502 15.19 -15.68 -11.21
C VAL A 502 16.26 -14.86 -10.49
N TRP A 503 16.48 -13.63 -10.96
CA TRP A 503 17.52 -12.71 -10.47
C TRP A 503 16.91 -11.52 -9.74
N LEU A 504 17.55 -11.08 -8.65
CA LEU A 504 17.28 -9.81 -7.98
C LEU A 504 18.35 -8.76 -8.36
N ASP A 505 18.00 -7.48 -8.33
CA ASP A 505 18.96 -6.37 -8.36
C ASP A 505 19.36 -5.91 -6.95
N ALA A 506 20.22 -4.89 -6.86
CA ALA A 506 20.77 -4.38 -5.61
C ALA A 506 19.73 -3.84 -4.60
N ASN A 507 18.48 -3.63 -5.00
CA ASN A 507 17.36 -3.24 -4.13
C ASN A 507 16.47 -4.44 -3.73
N ALA A 508 16.95 -5.67 -3.96
CA ALA A 508 16.17 -6.90 -3.87
C ALA A 508 14.91 -6.94 -4.77
N ASP A 509 14.92 -6.15 -5.85
CA ASP A 509 13.87 -6.12 -6.88
C ASP A 509 14.09 -7.22 -7.93
N ARG A 510 13.06 -8.00 -8.24
CA ARG A 510 13.09 -9.00 -9.32
C ARG A 510 13.37 -8.37 -10.69
N ILE A 511 14.51 -8.75 -11.28
CA ILE A 511 14.90 -8.37 -12.64
C ILE A 511 14.01 -9.10 -13.64
N SER A 512 12.95 -8.43 -14.08
CA SER A 512 12.02 -8.96 -15.08
C SER A 512 12.33 -8.40 -16.47
N SER A 513 12.32 -9.27 -17.48
CA SER A 513 12.45 -8.90 -18.90
C SER A 513 11.13 -8.36 -19.45
N TYR A 514 11.21 -7.33 -20.30
CA TYR A 514 10.07 -6.72 -20.97
C TYR A 514 10.25 -6.78 -22.49
N VAL A 515 9.12 -6.80 -23.20
CA VAL A 515 9.06 -6.53 -24.64
C VAL A 515 8.07 -5.41 -24.91
N VAL A 516 8.42 -4.57 -25.88
CA VAL A 516 7.47 -3.68 -26.52
C VAL A 516 6.97 -4.42 -27.77
N LYS A 517 5.75 -4.96 -27.69
CA LYS A 517 5.10 -5.66 -28.79
C LYS A 517 4.65 -4.66 -29.87
N THR A 518 4.67 -5.10 -31.11
CA THR A 518 4.22 -4.37 -32.30
C THR A 518 3.10 -5.17 -32.98
N TYR A 519 2.07 -4.50 -33.49
CA TYR A 519 1.00 -5.16 -34.22
C TYR A 519 1.45 -5.60 -35.62
N ASN A 520 1.27 -6.88 -35.96
CA ASN A 520 1.59 -7.44 -37.28
C ASN A 520 0.30 -7.64 -38.09
N GLU A 521 0.17 -6.95 -39.22
CA GLU A 521 -1.01 -6.99 -40.10
C GLU A 521 -1.30 -8.37 -40.71
N ARG A 522 -0.28 -9.21 -40.88
CA ARG A 522 -0.39 -10.51 -41.58
C ARG A 522 -0.80 -11.65 -40.66
N SER A 523 -0.35 -11.65 -39.41
CA SER A 523 -0.83 -12.56 -38.37
C SER A 523 -2.06 -12.04 -37.64
N ALA A 524 -2.31 -10.72 -37.72
CA ALA A 524 -3.31 -9.97 -36.96
C ALA A 524 -3.11 -10.07 -35.42
N LEU A 525 -1.85 -10.20 -34.98
CA LEU A 525 -1.45 -10.38 -33.59
C LEU A 525 -0.37 -9.37 -33.17
N PHE A 526 -0.20 -9.20 -31.86
CA PHE A 526 0.91 -8.45 -31.28
C PHE A 526 2.13 -9.35 -31.09
N GLU A 527 3.22 -9.03 -31.79
CA GLU A 527 4.47 -9.81 -31.80
C GLU A 527 5.62 -9.00 -31.15
N PRO A 528 6.66 -9.65 -30.57
CA PRO A 528 7.76 -8.93 -29.94
C PRO A 528 8.59 -8.08 -30.92
N GLY A 529 8.36 -6.76 -30.96
CA GLY A 529 9.08 -5.83 -31.83
C GLY A 529 10.42 -5.37 -31.24
N PHE A 530 10.46 -5.13 -29.92
CA PHE A 530 11.65 -4.68 -29.21
C PHE A 530 11.79 -5.39 -27.86
N SER A 531 13.02 -5.78 -27.51
CA SER A 531 13.39 -6.19 -26.15
C SER A 531 13.87 -4.98 -25.34
N ALA A 532 13.46 -4.91 -24.08
CA ALA A 532 13.87 -3.89 -23.12
C ALA A 532 14.06 -4.49 -21.72
N THR A 533 15.08 -4.03 -21.00
CA THR A 533 15.30 -4.41 -19.60
C THR A 533 15.24 -3.13 -18.75
N PRO A 534 14.53 -3.12 -17.60
CA PRO A 534 14.37 -1.90 -16.79
C PRO A 534 15.70 -1.22 -16.44
N ASN A 535 16.70 -2.02 -16.04
CA ASN A 535 18.01 -1.54 -15.64
C ASN A 535 19.02 -1.39 -16.81
N SER A 536 18.56 -1.50 -18.07
CA SER A 536 19.39 -1.28 -19.27
C SER A 536 18.85 -0.12 -20.12
N PRO A 537 19.64 0.92 -20.42
CA PRO A 537 19.24 1.99 -21.35
C PRO A 537 19.19 1.53 -22.82
N VAL A 538 19.54 0.28 -23.11
CA VAL A 538 19.55 -0.29 -24.46
C VAL A 538 18.23 -1.00 -24.74
N VAL A 539 17.41 -0.38 -25.60
CA VAL A 539 16.27 -1.05 -26.24
C VAL A 539 16.74 -1.64 -27.58
N VAL A 540 16.46 -2.93 -27.78
CA VAL A 540 16.97 -3.74 -28.90
C VAL A 540 15.81 -4.16 -29.82
N PRO A 541 15.77 -3.70 -31.09
CA PRO A 541 14.83 -4.24 -32.07
C PRO A 541 15.07 -5.73 -32.31
N LEU A 542 13.99 -6.52 -32.29
CA LEU A 542 14.04 -7.98 -32.45
C LEU A 542 13.85 -8.44 -33.90
N GLY A 543 13.42 -7.53 -34.79
CA GLY A 543 13.23 -7.80 -36.21
C GLY A 543 13.13 -6.51 -37.04
N ALA A 544 12.72 -6.65 -38.30
CA ALA A 544 12.32 -5.52 -39.12
C ALA A 544 10.93 -5.03 -38.68
N LEU A 545 10.76 -3.72 -38.47
CA LEU A 545 9.52 -3.14 -38.00
C LEU A 545 8.55 -2.92 -39.18
N ASP A 546 7.41 -3.60 -39.17
CA ASP A 546 6.34 -3.44 -40.17
C ASP A 546 5.48 -2.21 -39.81
N TRP A 547 6.03 -1.00 -40.02
CA TRP A 547 5.38 0.26 -39.62
C TRP A 547 4.64 0.94 -40.78
N PRO A 548 3.40 1.47 -40.55
CA PRO A 548 2.59 2.08 -41.60
C PRO A 548 3.24 3.26 -42.35
N GLY A 549 2.68 3.56 -43.52
CA GLY A 549 3.19 4.59 -44.42
C GLY A 549 4.44 4.18 -45.22
N GLY A 550 4.82 2.90 -45.21
CA GLY A 550 5.95 2.36 -45.99
C GLY A 550 7.33 2.77 -45.48
N LYS A 551 7.41 3.26 -44.24
CA LYS A 551 8.66 3.80 -43.64
C LYS A 551 9.55 2.72 -43.05
N GLY A 552 8.98 1.62 -42.55
CA GLY A 552 9.74 0.53 -41.89
C GLY A 552 10.45 0.93 -40.58
N VAL A 553 10.15 2.13 -40.06
CA VAL A 553 10.74 2.74 -38.86
C VAL A 553 9.69 3.58 -38.14
N LEU A 554 9.84 3.72 -36.82
CA LEU A 554 9.03 4.64 -36.01
C LEU A 554 9.20 6.11 -36.46
N PRO A 555 8.17 6.96 -36.34
CA PRO A 555 8.22 8.35 -36.76
C PRO A 555 9.17 9.17 -35.87
N PRO A 556 9.81 10.23 -36.40
CA PRO A 556 10.57 11.17 -35.58
C PRO A 556 9.66 11.89 -34.57
N ASN A 557 10.23 12.32 -33.42
CA ASN A 557 9.48 13.09 -32.42
C ASN A 557 8.83 14.34 -33.00
N GLU A 558 9.56 15.10 -33.82
CA GLU A 558 9.05 16.28 -34.50
C GLU A 558 8.72 15.96 -35.97
N PRO A 559 7.54 16.34 -36.48
CA PRO A 559 7.24 16.19 -37.91
C PRO A 559 8.18 17.04 -38.78
N ARG A 560 8.40 16.64 -40.04
CA ARG A 560 9.39 17.26 -40.95
C ARG A 560 9.27 18.80 -41.08
N CYS A 561 8.06 19.34 -40.99
CA CYS A 561 7.81 20.80 -41.09
C CYS A 561 7.72 21.50 -39.73
N GLY A 562 8.08 20.84 -38.63
CA GLY A 562 7.80 21.30 -37.26
C GLY A 562 6.32 21.21 -36.90
N TYR A 563 5.99 21.20 -35.60
CA TYR A 563 4.59 21.07 -35.16
C TYR A 563 3.69 22.22 -35.65
N ASN A 564 4.26 23.43 -35.77
CA ASN A 564 3.59 24.61 -36.30
C ASN A 564 3.62 24.72 -37.85
N GLY A 565 4.24 23.74 -38.53
CA GLY A 565 4.42 23.73 -39.99
C GLY A 565 5.42 24.73 -40.56
N LYS A 566 6.17 25.50 -39.74
CA LYS A 566 7.03 26.61 -40.18
C LYS A 566 8.51 26.27 -40.38
N ASN A 567 8.93 25.02 -40.16
CA ASN A 567 10.34 24.64 -40.28
C ASN A 567 10.86 24.91 -41.72
N PRO A 568 11.98 25.65 -41.91
CA PRO A 568 12.50 26.02 -43.24
C PRO A 568 12.78 24.85 -44.20
N ILE A 569 12.87 23.61 -43.70
CA ILE A 569 12.96 22.38 -44.52
C ILE A 569 11.72 22.17 -45.43
N CYS A 570 10.61 22.86 -45.16
CA CYS A 570 9.38 22.83 -45.96
C CYS A 570 9.10 24.12 -46.74
N ALA A 571 9.96 25.14 -46.68
CA ALA A 571 9.80 26.40 -47.40
C ALA A 571 9.78 26.26 -48.94
N PRO A 572 9.06 27.11 -49.69
CA PRO A 572 8.92 26.99 -51.14
C PRO A 572 10.14 27.61 -51.83
N LYS A 573 10.94 26.78 -52.52
CA LYS A 573 12.07 27.29 -53.31
C LYS A 573 11.56 28.19 -54.46
N PRO A 574 12.11 29.41 -54.64
CA PRO A 574 11.67 30.32 -55.69
C PRO A 574 12.04 29.79 -57.09
N LEU A 575 11.08 29.84 -58.01
CA LEU A 575 11.26 29.45 -59.42
C LEU A 575 11.77 30.63 -60.26
N SER A 576 12.87 30.42 -60.99
CA SER A 576 13.32 31.35 -62.04
C SER A 576 12.34 31.32 -63.22
N GLY A 577 11.76 32.47 -63.57
CA GLY A 577 10.61 32.56 -64.49
C GLY A 577 10.91 32.35 -65.98
N GLY A 578 9.87 32.01 -66.76
CA GLY A 578 10.00 31.71 -68.19
C GLY A 578 8.71 31.39 -68.98
N SER A 579 7.71 32.29 -68.94
CA SER A 579 6.63 32.44 -69.96
C SER A 579 5.48 31.41 -70.09
N ALA A 580 4.29 31.97 -70.41
CA ALA A 580 3.19 31.40 -71.23
C ALA A 580 2.21 30.33 -70.66
N ALA A 581 1.14 30.83 -70.03
CA ALA A 581 -0.29 30.61 -70.37
C ALA A 581 -1.02 29.23 -70.25
N ALA A 582 -2.32 29.36 -69.90
CA ALA A 582 -3.47 28.47 -70.14
C ALA A 582 -3.86 27.35 -69.13
N ALA A 583 -5.01 27.60 -68.48
CA ALA A 583 -6.12 26.65 -68.20
C ALA A 583 -5.98 25.43 -67.27
N ALA A 584 -6.48 25.63 -66.04
CA ALA A 584 -7.50 24.79 -65.35
C ALA A 584 -7.12 23.46 -64.63
N VAL A 585 -8.03 23.09 -63.72
CA VAL A 585 -8.14 21.84 -62.91
C VAL A 585 -7.37 21.83 -61.57
N ILE A 586 -7.92 21.07 -60.62
CA ILE A 586 -7.81 21.06 -59.13
C ILE A 586 -7.38 19.62 -58.71
N PRO A 587 -6.88 19.27 -57.47
CA PRO A 587 -6.26 20.01 -56.35
C PRO A 587 -4.88 19.46 -55.89
N THR A 588 -4.11 20.25 -55.12
CA THR A 588 -3.32 19.85 -53.91
C THR A 588 -2.86 21.15 -53.20
N LEU A 589 -3.12 21.37 -51.90
CA LEU A 589 -2.45 20.85 -50.69
C LEU A 589 -0.98 21.27 -50.52
N LEU A 590 -0.72 22.08 -49.48
CA LEU A 590 0.55 22.26 -48.73
C LEU A 590 1.72 22.93 -49.50
N LEU A 591 2.56 23.80 -48.91
CA LEU A 591 2.64 24.39 -47.57
C LEU A 591 3.40 25.74 -47.63
N ASN A 592 3.33 26.51 -46.53
CA ASN A 592 4.36 27.33 -45.85
C ASN A 592 5.81 27.35 -46.40
N THR A 593 6.69 28.31 -46.10
CA THR A 593 6.73 29.62 -45.40
C THR A 593 8.02 30.33 -45.85
N ASP A 594 8.23 31.59 -45.45
CA ASP A 594 9.46 32.06 -44.77
C ASP A 594 9.11 33.48 -44.23
N GLU A 595 9.05 33.78 -42.93
CA GLU A 595 10.04 33.66 -41.84
C GLU A 595 11.21 34.68 -41.93
N GLU A 596 11.03 35.84 -41.29
CA GLU A 596 12.09 36.64 -40.64
C GLU A 596 11.47 37.55 -39.54
N VAL A 597 12.17 38.03 -38.49
CA VAL A 597 13.15 37.35 -37.60
C VAL A 597 13.36 38.17 -36.30
N VAL A 598 13.44 37.50 -35.14
CA VAL A 598 14.13 37.87 -33.86
C VAL A 598 13.88 39.24 -33.15
N LYS A 599 13.18 39.14 -32.00
CA LYS A 599 13.43 39.76 -30.67
C LYS A 599 13.89 41.25 -30.53
N LYS A 600 13.05 42.05 -29.86
CA LYS A 600 13.30 42.54 -28.48
C LYS A 600 12.00 43.05 -27.82
N ALA A 601 12.06 43.44 -26.54
CA ALA A 601 10.91 43.91 -25.76
C ALA A 601 11.10 45.37 -25.33
N GLU A 602 10.00 46.12 -25.28
CA GLU A 602 9.84 47.37 -24.51
C GLU A 602 8.33 47.63 -24.30
N MET A 603 8.02 48.56 -23.40
CA MET A 603 6.66 49.00 -23.02
C MET A 603 6.44 50.45 -23.50
N GLU A 604 5.32 51.07 -23.11
CA GLU A 604 4.96 52.50 -23.32
C GLU A 604 4.45 52.79 -24.77
N ASP A 605 3.37 53.55 -24.99
CA ASP A 605 2.55 54.41 -24.12
C ASP A 605 1.02 54.21 -24.30
N ASP A 606 0.21 54.85 -23.44
CA ASP A 606 -1.22 55.17 -23.66
C ASP A 606 -1.36 56.20 -24.84
N GLU A 607 -2.50 56.51 -25.48
CA GLU A 607 -3.95 56.24 -25.34
C GLU A 607 -4.46 55.73 -26.73
N GLU A 608 -5.56 54.99 -26.95
CA GLU A 608 -6.96 55.12 -26.50
C GLU A 608 -7.67 53.74 -26.31
N GLU A 609 -8.90 53.76 -25.81
CA GLU A 609 -9.67 52.56 -25.40
C GLU A 609 -10.10 51.60 -26.54
N ARG A 610 -9.80 50.30 -26.39
CA ARG A 610 -10.82 49.21 -26.34
C ARG A 610 -10.28 47.80 -26.04
N THR A 611 -10.61 47.33 -24.84
CA THR A 611 -10.81 45.92 -24.43
C THR A 611 -10.32 44.78 -25.34
N HIS A 612 -9.15 44.22 -25.03
CA HIS A 612 -8.98 42.76 -24.92
C HIS A 612 -8.05 42.47 -23.73
N LEU A 613 -8.47 41.58 -22.83
CA LEU A 613 -7.66 41.12 -21.70
C LEU A 613 -7.11 39.73 -22.05
N ALA A 614 -5.79 39.55 -21.95
CA ALA A 614 -5.19 38.24 -22.10
C ALA A 614 -5.50 37.37 -20.87
N PHE A 615 -5.97 36.15 -21.12
CA PHE A 615 -6.21 35.11 -20.11
C PHE A 615 -5.31 33.91 -20.40
N VAL A 616 -4.81 33.25 -19.35
CA VAL A 616 -4.12 31.96 -19.46
C VAL A 616 -4.92 30.92 -18.70
N LEU A 617 -5.38 29.88 -19.39
CA LEU A 617 -6.26 28.85 -18.82
C LEU A 617 -5.46 27.77 -18.06
N TYR A 618 -5.95 27.38 -16.88
CA TYR A 618 -5.40 26.35 -16.00
C TYR A 618 -6.56 25.53 -15.41
N GLY A 619 -7.09 24.58 -16.19
CA GLY A 619 -8.29 23.82 -15.83
C GLY A 619 -9.50 24.74 -15.59
N LYS A 620 -10.24 24.54 -14.48
CA LYS A 620 -11.38 25.41 -14.09
C LYS A 620 -10.97 26.76 -13.47
N THR A 621 -9.73 27.19 -13.70
CA THR A 621 -9.22 28.51 -13.31
C THR A 621 -8.45 29.16 -14.47
N ALA A 622 -8.24 30.46 -14.42
CA ALA A 622 -7.33 31.17 -15.31
C ALA A 622 -6.44 32.14 -14.52
N THR A 623 -5.36 32.61 -15.14
CA THR A 623 -4.66 33.83 -14.72
C THR A 623 -5.17 35.00 -15.55
N LEU A 624 -5.63 36.06 -14.89
CA LEU A 624 -6.04 37.34 -15.45
C LEU A 624 -5.23 38.44 -14.74
N LYS A 625 -4.35 39.15 -15.45
CA LYS A 625 -3.45 40.18 -14.88
C LYS A 625 -2.80 39.69 -13.57
N ASP A 626 -2.05 38.60 -13.68
CA ASP A 626 -1.29 37.93 -12.61
C ASP A 626 -2.13 37.45 -11.40
N SER A 627 -3.46 37.53 -11.50
CA SER A 627 -4.41 37.11 -10.46
C SER A 627 -5.15 35.85 -10.92
N THR A 628 -5.20 34.82 -10.08
CA THR A 628 -5.98 33.61 -10.38
C THR A 628 -7.48 33.90 -10.23
N VAL A 629 -8.26 33.54 -11.26
CA VAL A 629 -9.72 33.68 -11.34
C VAL A 629 -10.37 32.32 -11.57
N ALA A 630 -11.59 32.14 -11.07
CA ALA A 630 -12.41 30.95 -11.34
C ALA A 630 -13.10 31.08 -12.70
N LEU A 631 -13.18 29.96 -13.42
CA LEU A 631 -13.94 29.82 -14.65
C LEU A 631 -15.13 28.90 -14.39
N ARG A 632 -16.31 29.33 -14.82
CA ARG A 632 -17.52 28.51 -14.83
C ARG A 632 -18.10 28.48 -16.25
N GLU A 633 -17.99 27.33 -16.89
CA GLU A 633 -18.58 27.04 -18.20
C GLU A 633 -20.07 27.43 -18.23
N LEU A 634 -20.51 28.00 -19.36
CA LEU A 634 -21.90 28.36 -19.61
C LEU A 634 -22.62 27.18 -20.30
N PRO A 635 -23.93 26.96 -20.04
CA PRO A 635 -24.65 25.86 -20.67
C PRO A 635 -24.70 26.05 -22.19
N GLN A 636 -24.43 24.97 -22.92
CA GLN A 636 -24.51 24.95 -24.37
C GLN A 636 -25.98 24.88 -24.86
N PRO A 637 -26.30 25.37 -26.07
CA PRO A 637 -25.41 26.05 -27.02
C PRO A 637 -25.02 27.45 -26.54
N TYR A 638 -23.73 27.79 -26.69
CA TYR A 638 -23.18 29.09 -26.26
C TYR A 638 -23.89 30.25 -26.97
N GLN A 639 -24.16 31.33 -26.23
CA GLN A 639 -24.90 32.49 -26.73
C GLN A 639 -23.96 33.61 -27.18
N ARG A 640 -24.26 34.23 -28.33
CA ARG A 640 -23.50 35.37 -28.85
C ARG A 640 -23.76 36.63 -28.02
N MET A 641 -22.71 37.37 -27.66
CA MET A 641 -22.85 38.57 -26.82
C MET A 641 -23.72 39.65 -27.50
N THR A 642 -24.81 40.04 -26.82
CA THR A 642 -25.71 41.12 -27.28
C THR A 642 -25.46 42.42 -26.52
N SER A 643 -25.96 43.55 -27.05
CA SER A 643 -25.84 44.87 -26.39
C SER A 643 -26.57 44.94 -25.05
N SER A 644 -27.71 44.25 -24.90
CA SER A 644 -28.42 44.12 -23.63
C SER A 644 -27.65 43.26 -22.63
N MET A 645 -27.17 42.07 -23.04
CA MET A 645 -26.29 41.23 -22.20
C MET A 645 -25.06 42.00 -21.73
N SER A 646 -24.39 42.74 -22.62
CA SER A 646 -23.21 43.55 -22.28
C SER A 646 -23.52 44.61 -21.23
N SER A 647 -24.67 45.29 -21.34
CA SER A 647 -25.15 46.25 -20.34
C SER A 647 -25.43 45.59 -18.98
N ASP A 648 -26.07 44.42 -18.98
CA ASP A 648 -26.40 43.67 -17.75
C ASP A 648 -25.13 43.11 -17.07
N MET A 649 -24.17 42.59 -17.84
CA MET A 649 -22.86 42.15 -17.31
C MET A 649 -22.06 43.32 -16.75
N GLY A 650 -22.14 44.51 -17.39
CA GLY A 650 -21.56 45.74 -16.86
C GLY A 650 -22.18 46.17 -15.53
N ALA A 651 -23.50 46.02 -15.37
CA ALA A 651 -24.18 46.27 -14.10
C ALA A 651 -23.83 45.24 -13.02
N LEU A 652 -23.68 43.96 -13.38
CA LEU A 652 -23.26 42.89 -12.48
C LEU A 652 -21.87 43.12 -11.89
N ARG A 653 -20.92 43.62 -12.69
CA ARG A 653 -19.55 43.93 -12.23
C ARG A 653 -19.49 45.03 -11.15
N GLY A 654 -20.57 45.81 -10.98
CA GLY A 654 -20.73 46.77 -9.88
C GLY A 654 -21.25 46.15 -8.57
N VAL A 655 -21.69 44.89 -8.56
CA VAL A 655 -22.27 44.21 -7.40
C VAL A 655 -21.16 43.63 -6.52
N LYS A 656 -20.73 44.40 -5.50
CA LYS A 656 -19.73 43.96 -4.52
C LYS A 656 -20.34 43.79 -3.12
N HIS A 657 -20.13 42.63 -2.50
CA HIS A 657 -20.51 42.33 -1.12
C HIS A 657 -19.76 41.10 -0.60
N ASN A 658 -19.41 41.05 0.70
CA ASN A 658 -18.60 39.98 1.27
C ASN A 658 -19.17 38.55 1.06
N ASN A 659 -20.49 38.42 0.95
CA ASN A 659 -21.17 37.14 0.72
C ASN A 659 -21.66 36.89 -0.73
N LEU A 660 -21.23 37.69 -1.69
CA LEU A 660 -21.38 37.38 -3.11
C LEU A 660 -19.98 37.07 -3.67
N GLN A 661 -19.88 36.12 -4.60
CA GLN A 661 -18.67 35.93 -5.40
C GLN A 661 -18.46 37.19 -6.25
N GLU A 662 -17.26 37.77 -6.29
CA GLU A 662 -17.04 38.91 -7.19
C GLU A 662 -17.09 38.44 -8.65
N PHE A 663 -18.01 39.02 -9.43
CA PHE A 663 -18.15 38.77 -10.86
C PHE A 663 -17.20 39.67 -11.66
N LEU A 664 -16.30 39.06 -12.41
CA LEU A 664 -15.22 39.75 -13.11
C LEU A 664 -15.53 40.00 -14.59
N GLY A 665 -16.29 39.11 -15.22
CA GLY A 665 -16.75 39.22 -16.61
C GLY A 665 -17.20 37.90 -17.23
N VAL A 666 -17.29 37.90 -18.56
CA VAL A 666 -17.59 36.72 -19.39
C VAL A 666 -16.44 36.53 -20.38
N ALA A 667 -15.94 35.31 -20.53
CA ALA A 667 -15.02 34.93 -21.59
C ALA A 667 -15.80 34.78 -22.90
N ILE A 668 -15.31 35.44 -23.94
CA ILE A 668 -15.90 35.45 -25.27
C ILE A 668 -14.85 34.88 -26.23
N ASN A 669 -15.24 33.92 -27.06
CA ASN A 669 -14.36 33.29 -28.06
C ASN A 669 -14.29 34.10 -29.37
N ASP A 670 -13.46 33.63 -30.32
CA ASP A 670 -13.24 34.28 -31.62
C ASP A 670 -14.52 34.37 -32.50
N GLU A 671 -15.54 33.55 -32.22
CA GLU A 671 -16.85 33.61 -32.88
C GLU A 671 -17.84 34.58 -32.20
N ASN A 672 -17.39 35.33 -31.18
CA ASN A 672 -18.18 36.19 -30.30
C ASN A 672 -19.21 35.42 -29.43
N LEU A 673 -19.00 34.13 -29.17
CA LEU A 673 -19.83 33.31 -28.29
C LEU A 673 -19.32 33.37 -26.84
N CYS A 674 -20.24 33.39 -25.89
CA CYS A 674 -19.94 33.42 -24.46
C CYS A 674 -19.74 32.00 -23.94
N GLU A 675 -18.52 31.65 -23.53
CA GLU A 675 -18.16 30.28 -23.11
C GLU A 675 -18.07 30.12 -21.59
N TYR A 676 -17.49 31.10 -20.87
CA TYR A 676 -17.27 31.01 -19.42
C TYR A 676 -17.70 32.29 -18.69
N ALA A 677 -18.38 32.15 -17.56
CA ALA A 677 -18.44 33.20 -16.54
C ALA A 677 -17.14 33.21 -15.72
N ILE A 678 -16.66 34.40 -15.36
CA ILE A 678 -15.38 34.62 -14.70
C ILE A 678 -15.62 35.27 -13.34
N GLY A 679 -15.03 34.73 -12.28
CA GLY A 679 -15.22 35.24 -10.92
C GLY A 679 -14.08 34.95 -9.94
N GLU A 680 -14.29 35.34 -8.69
CA GLU A 680 -13.38 35.10 -7.56
C GLU A 680 -13.18 33.59 -7.26
N VAL A 681 -11.93 33.16 -6.99
CA VAL A 681 -11.62 31.75 -6.67
C VAL A 681 -12.10 31.37 -5.27
N CYS A 682 -12.99 30.37 -5.20
CA CYS A 682 -13.53 29.82 -3.96
C CYS A 682 -12.91 28.43 -3.67
N GLN A 683 -11.79 28.40 -2.95
CA GLN A 683 -10.88 27.24 -2.85
C GLN A 683 -11.47 26.02 -2.11
N LYS A 684 -12.61 26.15 -1.42
CA LYS A 684 -13.26 25.04 -0.70
C LYS A 684 -14.42 24.40 -1.47
N GLY A 685 -14.76 24.94 -2.65
CA GLY A 685 -15.83 24.42 -3.51
C GLY A 685 -17.23 24.92 -3.12
N SER A 686 -18.25 24.16 -3.50
CA SER A 686 -19.66 24.45 -3.22
C SER A 686 -20.14 23.81 -1.91
N VAL A 687 -21.27 24.30 -1.38
CA VAL A 687 -21.96 23.69 -0.23
C VAL A 687 -22.41 22.26 -0.55
N MET A 688 -22.76 21.94 -1.80
CA MET A 688 -23.05 20.56 -2.21
C MET A 688 -21.83 19.64 -1.94
N ALA A 689 -20.65 20.01 -2.44
CA ALA A 689 -19.41 19.25 -2.24
C ALA A 689 -18.92 19.24 -0.77
N LEU A 690 -19.47 20.09 0.09
CA LEU A 690 -19.26 20.07 1.54
C LEU A 690 -20.17 19.05 2.25
N LEU A 691 -21.44 18.98 1.82
CA LEU A 691 -22.42 18.05 2.41
C LEU A 691 -22.01 16.60 2.19
N GLU A 692 -21.53 16.26 0.99
CA GLU A 692 -21.08 14.90 0.61
C GLU A 692 -19.84 14.41 1.37
N LYS A 693 -18.99 15.32 1.87
CA LYS A 693 -17.75 14.96 2.60
C LYS A 693 -18.05 14.57 4.05
N THR A 694 -18.44 13.32 4.27
CA THR A 694 -18.81 12.76 5.59
C THR A 694 -17.77 12.99 6.69
N THR A 695 -16.48 13.08 6.36
CA THR A 695 -15.35 13.26 7.30
C THR A 695 -15.39 14.54 8.14
N MET A 696 -16.09 15.60 7.69
CA MET A 696 -16.17 16.86 8.45
C MET A 696 -17.48 16.95 9.25
N VAL A 697 -17.41 17.19 10.56
CA VAL A 697 -18.59 17.38 11.41
C VAL A 697 -19.15 18.79 11.26
N LEU A 698 -20.39 18.90 10.77
CA LEU A 698 -21.11 20.17 10.64
C LEU A 698 -21.90 20.46 11.92
N ASP A 699 -21.32 21.24 12.84
CA ASP A 699 -22.02 21.67 14.07
C ASP A 699 -23.01 22.83 13.83
N TRP A 700 -23.75 23.20 14.88
CA TRP A 700 -24.76 24.26 14.80
C TRP A 700 -24.20 25.67 14.58
N GLN A 701 -22.97 25.97 14.99
CA GLN A 701 -22.33 27.27 14.72
C GLN A 701 -21.88 27.35 13.26
N PHE A 702 -21.32 26.26 12.73
CA PHE A 702 -20.93 26.17 11.32
C PHE A 702 -22.17 26.26 10.40
N LYS A 703 -23.23 25.49 10.69
CA LYS A 703 -24.53 25.57 9.99
C LYS A 703 -25.14 26.98 10.06
N HIS A 704 -25.07 27.64 11.22
CA HIS A 704 -25.54 29.02 11.40
C HIS A 704 -24.76 30.00 10.52
N SER A 705 -23.43 29.90 10.49
CA SER A 705 -22.58 30.77 9.67
C SER A 705 -22.94 30.67 8.18
N ILE A 706 -23.18 29.45 7.68
CA ILE A 706 -23.65 29.23 6.30
C ILE A 706 -24.98 29.98 6.05
N MET A 707 -26.00 29.74 6.89
CA MET A 707 -27.31 30.38 6.75
C MET A 707 -27.24 31.91 6.88
N LYS A 708 -26.45 32.45 7.82
CA LYS A 708 -26.21 33.89 8.03
C LYS A 708 -25.54 34.51 6.81
N GLY A 709 -24.55 33.84 6.23
CA GLY A 709 -23.85 34.27 5.01
C GLY A 709 -24.78 34.36 3.81
N ILE A 710 -25.54 33.30 3.52
CA ILE A 710 -26.51 33.28 2.41
C ILE A 710 -27.56 34.37 2.60
N ALA A 711 -28.19 34.46 3.79
CA ALA A 711 -29.21 35.46 4.05
C ALA A 711 -28.68 36.90 3.96
N SER A 712 -27.42 37.14 4.31
CA SER A 712 -26.76 38.44 4.13
C SER A 712 -26.55 38.78 2.65
N GLY A 713 -25.95 37.85 1.89
CA GLY A 713 -25.73 38.00 0.43
C GLY A 713 -27.02 38.24 -0.34
N MET A 714 -28.05 37.44 -0.07
CA MET A 714 -29.37 37.57 -0.70
C MET A 714 -30.09 38.86 -0.30
N THR A 715 -30.00 39.31 0.96
CA THR A 715 -30.56 40.61 1.37
C THR A 715 -29.95 41.76 0.58
N TYR A 716 -28.63 41.73 0.33
CA TYR A 716 -27.97 42.74 -0.49
C TYR A 716 -28.38 42.62 -1.96
N LEU A 717 -28.28 41.42 -2.55
CA LEU A 717 -28.62 41.16 -3.96
C LEU A 717 -30.03 41.66 -4.32
N HIS A 718 -31.01 41.44 -3.44
CA HIS A 718 -32.40 41.89 -3.59
C HIS A 718 -32.60 43.41 -3.59
N THR A 719 -31.58 44.20 -3.21
CA THR A 719 -31.59 45.67 -3.34
C THR A 719 -30.85 46.19 -4.59
N THR A 720 -30.17 45.32 -5.33
CA THR A 720 -29.44 45.67 -6.55
C THR A 720 -30.34 45.65 -7.80
N LYS A 721 -29.83 46.15 -8.93
CA LYS A 721 -30.49 46.04 -10.25
C LYS A 721 -30.70 44.59 -10.72
N VAL A 722 -30.03 43.61 -10.11
CA VAL A 722 -30.22 42.17 -10.41
C VAL A 722 -31.57 41.67 -9.86
N VAL A 723 -32.08 42.29 -8.79
CA VAL A 723 -33.38 42.06 -8.12
C VAL A 723 -33.59 40.66 -7.51
N SER A 724 -33.23 39.57 -8.18
CA SER A 724 -33.34 38.18 -7.68
C SER A 724 -32.24 37.26 -8.24
N HIS A 725 -32.02 36.13 -7.58
CA HIS A 725 -31.03 35.13 -7.99
C HIS A 725 -31.59 34.21 -9.07
N GLY A 726 -32.73 33.55 -8.79
CA GLY A 726 -33.49 32.71 -9.71
C GLY A 726 -33.02 31.27 -9.91
N ASP A 727 -31.83 30.91 -9.40
CA ASP A 727 -31.28 29.54 -9.39
C ASP A 727 -30.42 29.29 -8.12
N LEU A 728 -30.97 29.63 -6.94
CA LEU A 728 -30.25 29.53 -5.67
C LEU A 728 -30.28 28.07 -5.19
N SER A 729 -29.12 27.40 -5.09
CA SER A 729 -29.03 25.98 -4.75
C SER A 729 -27.72 25.65 -4.03
N ALA A 730 -27.55 24.41 -3.58
CA ALA A 730 -26.30 23.96 -2.96
C ALA A 730 -25.08 24.04 -3.91
N HIS A 731 -25.32 24.13 -5.21
CA HIS A 731 -24.30 24.29 -6.25
C HIS A 731 -23.83 25.75 -6.39
N THR A 732 -24.76 26.71 -6.27
CA THR A 732 -24.50 28.17 -6.47
C THR A 732 -24.10 28.91 -5.18
N VAL A 733 -23.91 28.17 -4.08
CA VAL A 733 -23.32 28.68 -2.83
C VAL A 733 -21.92 28.09 -2.66
N LEU A 734 -20.91 28.94 -2.81
CA LEU A 734 -19.48 28.61 -2.75
C LEU A 734 -18.84 29.04 -1.42
N ILE A 735 -17.61 28.57 -1.17
CA ILE A 735 -16.86 28.79 0.08
C ILE A 735 -15.41 29.20 -0.23
N ASP A 736 -14.96 30.36 0.27
CA ASP A 736 -13.58 30.85 0.11
C ASP A 736 -12.57 30.12 1.03
N SER A 737 -11.28 30.38 0.84
CA SER A 737 -10.18 29.80 1.66
C SER A 737 -10.31 30.04 3.17
N ARG A 738 -11.08 31.05 3.60
CA ARG A 738 -11.33 31.47 4.98
C ARG A 738 -12.71 31.03 5.49
N PHE A 739 -13.39 30.14 4.76
CA PHE A 739 -14.76 29.68 5.03
C PHE A 739 -15.83 30.79 4.97
N VAL A 740 -15.58 31.88 4.24
CA VAL A 740 -16.60 32.88 3.93
C VAL A 740 -17.49 32.36 2.80
N ILE A 741 -18.80 32.41 3.02
CA ILE A 741 -19.82 32.00 2.03
C ILE A 741 -19.89 33.03 0.90
N LYS A 742 -19.88 32.56 -0.35
CA LYS A 742 -19.91 33.34 -1.58
C LYS A 742 -21.00 32.81 -2.51
N ILE A 743 -22.08 33.57 -2.72
CA ILE A 743 -23.12 33.18 -3.69
C ILE A 743 -22.60 33.51 -5.11
N SER A 744 -22.56 32.52 -6.00
CA SER A 744 -22.17 32.67 -7.42
C SER A 744 -23.40 32.93 -8.31
N ASP A 745 -23.22 32.96 -9.63
CA ASP A 745 -24.26 32.76 -10.67
C ASP A 745 -25.50 33.68 -10.68
N TYR A 746 -25.55 34.69 -9.81
CA TYR A 746 -26.59 35.71 -9.77
C TYR A 746 -26.58 36.55 -11.06
N GLY A 747 -27.78 36.85 -11.57
CA GLY A 747 -27.96 37.69 -12.76
C GLY A 747 -27.52 37.10 -14.10
N LEU A 748 -26.86 35.94 -14.14
CA LEU A 748 -26.50 35.21 -15.37
C LEU A 748 -27.71 34.54 -16.06
N HIS A 749 -28.91 35.12 -15.90
CA HIS A 749 -30.20 34.59 -16.31
C HIS A 749 -30.36 34.41 -17.83
N HIS A 750 -29.64 35.18 -18.64
CA HIS A 750 -29.53 34.97 -20.09
C HIS A 750 -28.86 33.63 -20.41
N PHE A 751 -27.84 33.24 -19.64
CA PHE A 751 -27.03 32.03 -19.83
C PHE A 751 -27.54 30.85 -18.99
N ARG A 752 -28.86 30.64 -18.94
CA ARG A 752 -29.49 29.44 -18.36
C ARG A 752 -29.92 28.47 -19.46
N SER A 753 -29.93 27.17 -19.19
CA SER A 753 -30.63 26.24 -20.08
C SER A 753 -32.11 26.60 -20.12
N MET A 754 -32.73 26.52 -21.30
CA MET A 754 -34.17 26.71 -21.41
C MET A 754 -34.94 25.58 -20.70
N GLU A 755 -34.32 24.41 -20.51
CA GLU A 755 -34.88 23.28 -19.75
C GLU A 755 -34.95 23.55 -18.24
N ASP A 756 -34.01 24.33 -17.69
CA ASP A 756 -34.09 24.82 -16.29
C ASP A 756 -35.23 25.84 -16.09
N VAL A 757 -35.69 26.46 -17.19
CA VAL A 757 -36.62 27.59 -17.18
C VAL A 757 -38.04 27.17 -17.52
N ILE A 758 -38.24 26.37 -18.56
CA ILE A 758 -39.54 25.90 -19.06
C ILE A 758 -40.18 24.94 -18.03
N PRO A 759 -41.50 25.05 -17.73
CA PRO A 759 -42.21 24.12 -16.87
C PRO A 759 -41.96 22.64 -17.26
N PRO A 760 -41.69 21.74 -16.30
CA PRO A 760 -41.54 20.31 -16.57
C PRO A 760 -42.88 19.67 -16.96
N ASP A 761 -42.88 18.82 -17.97
CA ASP A 761 -44.07 18.08 -18.42
C ASP A 761 -44.04 16.61 -17.95
N ASP A 762 -45.20 15.96 -17.90
CA ASP A 762 -45.30 14.54 -17.57
C ASP A 762 -44.61 13.67 -18.65
N ASN A 763 -44.48 14.17 -19.89
CA ASN A 763 -43.83 13.48 -21.00
C ASN A 763 -42.30 13.62 -21.03
N ASP A 764 -41.70 14.56 -20.29
CA ASP A 764 -40.24 14.79 -20.32
C ASP A 764 -39.48 13.58 -19.72
N GLN A 765 -38.51 13.02 -20.46
CA GLN A 765 -37.70 11.87 -19.99
C GLN A 765 -36.24 12.27 -19.70
N ASP A 766 -35.60 13.00 -20.60
CA ASP A 766 -34.15 13.29 -20.55
C ASP A 766 -33.74 14.50 -19.68
N ARG A 767 -34.68 15.06 -18.91
CA ARG A 767 -34.49 16.29 -18.10
C ARG A 767 -33.88 15.98 -16.72
N ASP A 768 -32.93 16.78 -16.26
CA ASP A 768 -32.50 16.78 -14.85
C ASP A 768 -33.60 17.35 -13.94
N PHE A 769 -34.44 16.47 -13.39
CA PHE A 769 -35.44 16.84 -12.39
C PHE A 769 -34.84 17.15 -11.01
N ALA A 770 -33.66 16.63 -10.67
CA ALA A 770 -33.06 16.87 -9.35
C ALA A 770 -32.67 18.35 -9.20
N ARG A 771 -32.17 18.99 -10.26
CA ARG A 771 -31.92 20.44 -10.28
C ARG A 771 -33.17 21.29 -10.04
N LEU A 772 -34.35 20.81 -10.44
CA LEU A 772 -35.61 21.54 -10.24
C LEU A 772 -36.15 21.51 -8.81
N LEU A 773 -35.62 20.66 -7.90
CA LEU A 773 -36.13 20.53 -6.52
C LEU A 773 -35.95 21.81 -5.67
N TRP A 774 -34.96 22.66 -5.98
CA TRP A 774 -34.80 23.98 -5.36
C TRP A 774 -35.76 25.06 -5.93
N ARG A 775 -36.45 24.80 -7.04
CA ARG A 775 -37.28 25.79 -7.77
C ARG A 775 -38.67 25.89 -7.15
N ALA A 776 -39.15 27.13 -6.98
CA ALA A 776 -40.41 27.39 -6.29
C ALA A 776 -41.66 26.95 -7.08
N PRO A 777 -42.75 26.53 -6.42
CA PRO A 777 -43.96 26.00 -7.07
C PRO A 777 -44.54 26.94 -8.14
N GLU A 778 -44.56 28.25 -7.87
CA GLU A 778 -45.04 29.24 -8.84
C GLU A 778 -44.13 29.37 -10.07
N LEU A 779 -42.82 29.14 -9.93
CA LEU A 779 -41.83 29.17 -11.01
C LEU A 779 -41.74 27.85 -11.80
N LEU A 780 -42.26 26.76 -11.24
CA LEU A 780 -42.53 25.50 -11.94
C LEU A 780 -43.85 25.54 -12.73
N ARG A 781 -44.83 26.35 -12.28
CA ARG A 781 -46.11 26.58 -12.99
C ARG A 781 -46.02 27.64 -14.07
N LYS A 782 -45.42 28.79 -13.75
CA LYS A 782 -45.29 29.95 -14.65
C LYS A 782 -43.88 30.53 -14.53
N PRO A 783 -43.01 30.34 -15.54
CA PRO A 783 -41.61 30.65 -15.41
C PRO A 783 -41.33 32.16 -15.47
N VAL A 784 -40.26 32.58 -14.81
CA VAL A 784 -39.66 33.91 -14.92
C VAL A 784 -38.16 33.72 -15.08
N LEU A 785 -37.56 34.28 -16.13
CA LEU A 785 -36.16 33.99 -16.52
C LEU A 785 -35.14 34.36 -15.43
N GLY A 786 -35.30 35.55 -14.84
CA GLY A 786 -34.53 36.03 -13.67
C GLY A 786 -35.02 35.49 -12.31
N GLY A 787 -36.01 34.60 -12.29
CA GLY A 787 -36.70 34.16 -11.06
C GLY A 787 -37.53 35.27 -10.40
N THR A 788 -37.75 35.15 -9.09
CA THR A 788 -38.30 36.24 -8.25
C THR A 788 -37.72 36.16 -6.85
N GLN A 789 -37.78 37.28 -6.11
CA GLN A 789 -37.34 37.33 -4.70
C GLN A 789 -38.05 36.33 -3.79
N LYS A 790 -39.32 36.01 -4.08
CA LYS A 790 -40.11 35.01 -3.33
C LYS A 790 -39.75 33.58 -3.73
N GLY A 791 -39.28 33.38 -4.97
CA GLY A 791 -38.70 32.13 -5.41
C GLY A 791 -37.40 31.82 -4.67
N ASP A 792 -36.50 32.79 -4.61
CA ASP A 792 -35.21 32.66 -3.91
C ASP A 792 -35.38 32.30 -2.41
N VAL A 793 -36.42 32.83 -1.75
CA VAL A 793 -36.75 32.51 -0.35
C VAL A 793 -37.20 31.04 -0.19
N TYR A 794 -37.97 30.50 -1.14
CA TYR A 794 -38.32 29.08 -1.14
C TYR A 794 -37.07 28.20 -1.34
N SER A 795 -36.21 28.57 -2.29
CA SER A 795 -34.95 27.86 -2.54
C SER A 795 -34.01 27.87 -1.33
N PHE A 796 -34.01 28.97 -0.55
CA PHE A 796 -33.33 29.04 0.73
C PHE A 796 -33.95 28.12 1.80
N GLY A 797 -35.26 27.90 1.78
CA GLY A 797 -35.91 26.86 2.61
C GLY A 797 -35.39 25.45 2.30
N ILE A 798 -35.26 25.09 1.02
CA ILE A 798 -34.67 23.80 0.62
C ILE A 798 -33.20 23.69 1.08
N LEU A 799 -32.40 24.75 0.89
CA LEU A 799 -31.04 24.84 1.43
C LEU A 799 -30.97 24.69 2.96
N MET A 800 -31.92 25.26 3.70
CA MET A 800 -32.01 25.08 5.15
C MET A 800 -32.27 23.62 5.53
N GLN A 801 -33.15 22.88 4.84
CA GLN A 801 -33.35 21.44 5.07
C GLN A 801 -32.06 20.66 4.84
N GLN A 802 -31.36 20.89 3.72
CA GLN A 802 -30.10 20.20 3.43
C GLN A 802 -29.03 20.46 4.50
N LEU A 803 -28.92 21.70 4.99
CA LEU A 803 -28.00 22.06 6.07
C LEU A 803 -28.42 21.48 7.43
N ILE A 804 -29.72 21.39 7.72
CA ILE A 804 -30.24 20.81 8.96
C ILE A 804 -29.95 19.30 8.98
N LEU A 805 -30.41 18.55 7.97
CA LEU A 805 -30.35 17.08 7.94
C LEU A 805 -29.02 16.51 7.43
N ARG A 806 -28.23 17.30 6.67
CA ARG A 806 -27.08 16.83 5.87
C ARG A 806 -27.48 15.80 4.80
N SER A 807 -28.54 16.12 4.05
CA SER A 807 -29.09 15.26 2.99
C SER A 807 -29.27 16.02 1.67
N ALA A 808 -29.59 15.29 0.59
CA ALA A 808 -30.07 15.84 -0.67
C ALA A 808 -31.41 16.61 -0.47
N PRO A 809 -31.83 17.50 -1.40
CA PRO A 809 -33.12 18.18 -1.25
C PRO A 809 -34.26 17.15 -1.25
N TYR A 810 -35.26 17.31 -0.38
CA TYR A 810 -36.35 16.33 -0.16
C TYR A 810 -35.96 14.95 0.43
N GLU A 811 -34.66 14.61 0.55
CA GLU A 811 -34.21 13.35 1.15
C GLU A 811 -34.40 13.33 2.68
N SER A 812 -35.19 12.37 3.16
CA SER A 812 -35.46 12.14 4.59
C SER A 812 -34.30 11.39 5.27
N SER A 813 -34.12 11.58 6.58
CA SER A 813 -33.01 10.98 7.34
C SER A 813 -33.25 9.50 7.73
N ILE A 814 -33.78 8.68 6.83
CA ILE A 814 -34.03 7.24 7.00
C ILE A 814 -33.43 6.53 5.78
N GLU A 815 -32.75 5.41 6.02
CA GLU A 815 -31.77 4.71 5.17
C GLU A 815 -32.27 4.24 3.77
N SER A 816 -32.65 5.18 2.89
CA SER A 816 -32.93 4.91 1.47
C SER A 816 -31.65 4.88 0.63
N GLN A 817 -31.54 3.90 -0.27
CA GLN A 817 -30.36 3.77 -1.14
C GLN A 817 -30.33 4.87 -2.21
N ARG A 818 -29.16 5.47 -2.44
CA ARG A 818 -28.97 6.68 -3.28
C ARG A 818 -29.36 6.48 -4.76
N SER A 819 -29.53 5.23 -5.21
CA SER A 819 -30.10 4.86 -6.52
C SER A 819 -31.53 5.36 -6.72
N ASP A 820 -32.36 5.20 -5.70
CA ASP A 820 -33.82 5.32 -5.84
C ASP A 820 -34.25 6.79 -5.78
N TYR A 821 -33.49 7.61 -5.04
CA TYR A 821 -33.72 9.04 -4.90
C TYR A 821 -33.80 9.76 -6.26
N LEU A 822 -32.89 9.47 -7.19
CA LEU A 822 -32.86 10.16 -8.49
C LEU A 822 -34.06 9.78 -9.37
N ALA A 823 -34.55 8.54 -9.28
CA ALA A 823 -35.74 8.09 -10.00
C ALA A 823 -37.02 8.82 -9.53
N HIS A 824 -37.14 9.07 -8.22
CA HIS A 824 -38.31 9.75 -7.63
C HIS A 824 -38.29 11.29 -7.78
N ALA A 825 -37.17 11.88 -8.22
CA ALA A 825 -37.04 13.33 -8.36
C ALA A 825 -38.08 13.93 -9.34
N LYS A 826 -38.45 13.21 -10.39
CA LYS A 826 -39.49 13.61 -11.35
C LYS A 826 -40.85 13.75 -10.66
N ASP A 827 -41.28 12.73 -9.93
CA ASP A 827 -42.59 12.72 -9.27
C ASP A 827 -42.70 13.82 -8.23
N LEU A 828 -41.67 14.01 -7.41
CA LEU A 828 -41.60 15.11 -6.43
C LEU A 828 -41.74 16.49 -7.09
N VAL A 829 -41.01 16.76 -8.17
CA VAL A 829 -41.12 18.03 -8.92
C VAL A 829 -42.54 18.21 -9.48
N MET A 830 -43.17 17.13 -9.96
CA MET A 830 -44.51 17.19 -10.54
C MET A 830 -45.62 17.32 -9.48
N GLU A 831 -45.47 16.74 -8.29
CA GLU A 831 -46.36 17.00 -7.14
C GLU A 831 -46.27 18.45 -6.66
N VAL A 832 -45.05 18.98 -6.51
CA VAL A 832 -44.80 20.37 -6.14
C VAL A 832 -45.37 21.32 -7.22
N LYS A 833 -45.17 21.02 -8.51
CA LYS A 833 -45.79 21.75 -9.62
C LYS A 833 -47.32 21.67 -9.57
N ARG A 834 -47.92 20.52 -9.28
CA ARG A 834 -49.39 20.34 -9.21
C ARG A 834 -50.00 21.11 -8.02
N GLY A 835 -49.30 21.21 -6.90
CA GLY A 835 -49.76 21.93 -5.72
C GLY A 835 -50.79 21.13 -4.92
N ALA A 836 -50.35 20.00 -4.37
CA ALA A 836 -51.16 19.15 -3.49
C ALA A 836 -51.68 19.92 -2.25
N ASN A 837 -52.68 19.35 -1.57
CA ASN A 837 -53.19 19.84 -0.29
C ASN A 837 -53.24 18.68 0.73
N PRO A 838 -52.34 18.62 1.73
CA PRO A 838 -51.28 19.59 2.03
C PRO A 838 -50.21 19.67 0.92
N PRO A 839 -49.50 20.80 0.77
CA PRO A 839 -48.42 20.94 -0.21
C PRO A 839 -47.24 20.01 0.08
N GLN A 840 -46.75 19.30 -0.94
CA GLN A 840 -45.60 18.40 -0.82
C GLN A 840 -44.33 19.18 -0.44
N ARG A 841 -43.62 18.75 0.61
CA ARG A 841 -42.44 19.43 1.18
C ARG A 841 -41.45 18.43 1.83
N PRO A 842 -40.16 18.79 1.96
CA PRO A 842 -39.18 17.93 2.64
C PRO A 842 -39.56 17.61 4.09
N MET A 843 -39.42 16.35 4.50
CA MET A 843 -39.66 15.95 5.89
C MET A 843 -38.46 16.29 6.79
N VAL A 844 -38.56 17.39 7.54
CA VAL A 844 -37.60 17.78 8.59
C VAL A 844 -38.24 17.58 9.96
N PRO A 845 -37.73 16.69 10.83
CA PRO A 845 -38.25 16.57 12.20
C PRO A 845 -38.04 17.85 13.02
N VAL A 846 -39.02 18.20 13.87
CA VAL A 846 -38.95 19.37 14.77
C VAL A 846 -37.78 19.26 15.77
N SER A 847 -37.33 18.03 16.07
CA SER A 847 -36.15 17.75 16.90
C SER A 847 -34.81 18.03 16.22
N SER A 848 -34.77 18.15 14.89
CA SER A 848 -33.50 18.29 14.14
C SER A 848 -32.91 19.71 14.16
N CYS A 849 -33.67 20.72 14.60
CA CYS A 849 -33.20 22.11 14.69
C CYS A 849 -33.93 22.90 15.79
N PRO A 850 -33.40 24.06 16.24
CA PRO A 850 -34.10 24.90 17.20
C PRO A 850 -35.48 25.35 16.69
N GLY A 851 -36.51 25.28 17.52
CA GLY A 851 -37.91 25.58 17.12
C GLY A 851 -38.12 26.88 16.33
N PRO A 852 -37.50 28.03 16.70
CA PRO A 852 -37.60 29.26 15.91
C PRO A 852 -36.98 29.18 14.50
N LEU A 853 -36.03 28.25 14.29
CA LEU A 853 -35.44 27.96 12.99
C LEU A 853 -36.32 26.98 12.18
N HIS A 854 -37.03 26.06 12.85
CA HIS A 854 -38.06 25.24 12.22
C HIS A 854 -39.20 26.11 11.68
N ALA A 855 -39.73 27.02 12.49
CA ALA A 855 -40.73 28.00 12.04
C ALA A 855 -40.21 28.92 10.92
N LEU A 856 -38.90 29.21 10.90
CA LEU A 856 -38.26 29.95 9.80
C LEU A 856 -38.24 29.13 8.50
N LEU A 857 -37.91 27.84 8.57
CA LEU A 857 -37.96 26.90 7.44
C LEU A 857 -39.36 26.84 6.82
N GLU A 858 -40.39 26.67 7.66
CA GLU A 858 -41.79 26.64 7.24
C GLU A 858 -42.21 27.95 6.54
N MET A 859 -41.87 29.10 7.12
CA MET A 859 -42.11 30.42 6.51
C MET A 859 -41.31 30.67 5.22
N CYS A 860 -40.19 29.98 4.99
CA CYS A 860 -39.42 30.11 3.76
C CYS A 860 -40.08 29.37 2.58
N TRP A 861 -40.56 28.14 2.80
CA TRP A 861 -41.05 27.27 1.71
C TRP A 861 -42.57 27.29 1.47
N ASP A 862 -43.32 28.23 2.06
CA ASP A 862 -44.78 28.31 1.94
C ASP A 862 -45.27 28.23 0.47
N GLU A 863 -46.43 27.61 0.25
CA GLU A 863 -47.02 27.45 -1.08
C GLU A 863 -47.39 28.80 -1.74
N HIS A 864 -47.78 29.78 -0.94
CA HIS A 864 -48.17 31.11 -1.38
C HIS A 864 -46.97 32.09 -1.31
N PRO A 865 -46.46 32.60 -2.45
CA PRO A 865 -45.29 33.49 -2.47
C PRO A 865 -45.46 34.76 -1.63
N MET A 866 -46.69 35.20 -1.37
CA MET A 866 -46.99 36.36 -0.54
C MET A 866 -46.70 36.13 0.95
N VAL A 867 -46.91 34.90 1.46
CA VAL A 867 -46.68 34.53 2.87
C VAL A 867 -45.19 34.48 3.18
N ARG A 868 -44.37 33.99 2.24
CA ARG A 868 -42.92 33.83 2.39
C ARG A 868 -42.23 35.11 2.84
N ILE A 869 -41.44 35.07 3.91
CA ILE A 869 -40.84 36.29 4.49
C ILE A 869 -39.60 36.76 3.68
N PRO A 870 -39.36 38.08 3.56
CA PRO A 870 -38.21 38.59 2.80
C PRO A 870 -36.88 38.38 3.53
N PHE A 871 -35.77 38.24 2.79
CA PHE A 871 -34.44 37.94 3.34
C PHE A 871 -33.96 38.88 4.45
N ILE A 872 -34.35 40.17 4.42
CA ILE A 872 -34.04 41.10 5.50
C ILE A 872 -34.57 40.61 6.87
N LYS A 873 -35.79 40.04 6.91
CA LYS A 873 -36.36 39.44 8.12
C LYS A 873 -35.75 38.07 8.43
N ILE A 874 -35.42 37.27 7.42
CA ILE A 874 -34.68 35.99 7.60
C ILE A 874 -33.35 36.26 8.33
N ARG A 875 -32.59 37.26 7.86
CA ARG A 875 -31.32 37.68 8.46
C ARG A 875 -31.48 38.17 9.90
N GLU A 876 -32.51 38.97 10.19
CA GLU A 876 -32.82 39.39 11.56
C GLU A 876 -33.18 38.22 12.49
N ILE A 877 -33.94 37.23 12.00
CA ILE A 877 -34.30 36.04 12.78
C ILE A 877 -33.04 35.20 13.04
N LEU A 878 -32.22 34.93 12.03
CA LEU A 878 -30.95 34.21 12.18
C LEU A 878 -29.99 34.90 13.16
N GLN A 879 -29.98 36.23 13.23
CA GLN A 879 -29.20 36.98 14.23
C GLN A 879 -29.78 36.86 15.66
N LYS A 880 -31.11 36.75 15.80
CA LYS A 880 -31.79 36.66 17.10
C LYS A 880 -31.76 35.26 17.70
N VAL A 881 -31.89 34.20 16.88
CA VAL A 881 -32.06 32.81 17.36
C VAL A 881 -30.74 32.16 17.79
N LEU A 882 -29.61 32.58 17.19
CA LEU A 882 -28.30 31.89 17.34
C LEU A 882 -27.16 32.83 17.78
N GLY A 883 -27.46 34.09 18.10
CA GLY A 883 -26.55 35.01 18.77
C GLY A 883 -25.47 35.66 17.89
N LYS A 884 -24.52 36.34 18.54
CA LYS A 884 -23.44 37.10 17.88
C LYS A 884 -22.22 36.25 17.48
N SER A 885 -22.00 35.09 18.09
CA SER A 885 -20.72 34.37 18.05
C SER A 885 -20.28 33.87 16.67
N GLY A 886 -21.18 33.76 15.70
CA GLY A 886 -20.88 33.38 14.31
C GLY A 886 -20.26 34.51 13.49
N GLU A 887 -19.08 35.01 13.88
CA GLU A 887 -18.32 36.04 13.13
C GLU A 887 -16.86 35.68 12.85
N ASN A 888 -16.24 34.76 13.61
CA ASN A 888 -14.87 34.31 13.34
C ASN A 888 -14.78 32.77 13.30
N ILE A 889 -15.28 32.18 12.21
CA ILE A 889 -15.42 30.72 12.06
C ILE A 889 -14.08 29.95 12.13
N ILE A 890 -12.97 30.61 11.78
CA ILE A 890 -11.61 30.09 11.87
C ILE A 890 -11.19 29.87 13.33
N GLU A 891 -11.55 30.79 14.22
CA GLU A 891 -11.20 30.75 15.65
C GLU A 891 -11.88 29.56 16.37
N HIS A 892 -13.14 29.28 16.00
CA HIS A 892 -13.86 28.08 16.45
C HIS A 892 -13.27 26.79 15.89
N LEU A 893 -12.84 26.77 14.61
CA LEU A 893 -12.16 25.62 14.02
C LEU A 893 -10.81 25.34 14.68
N ILE A 894 -9.99 26.37 14.96
CA ILE A 894 -8.72 26.25 15.69
C ILE A 894 -8.99 25.70 17.10
N THR A 895 -9.90 26.32 17.85
CA THR A 895 -10.27 25.87 19.21
C THR A 895 -10.71 24.40 19.23
N ARG A 896 -11.42 23.94 18.18
CA ARG A 896 -11.84 22.54 18.05
C ARG A 896 -10.68 21.62 17.65
N MET A 897 -9.74 22.06 16.82
CA MET A 897 -8.52 21.31 16.51
C MET A 897 -7.63 21.14 17.74
N ASP A 898 -7.42 22.20 18.53
CA ASP A 898 -6.65 22.16 19.77
C ASP A 898 -7.28 21.21 20.79
N LEU A 899 -8.62 21.25 20.95
CA LEU A 899 -9.37 20.31 21.78
C LEU A 899 -9.27 18.85 21.30
N TYR A 900 -9.30 18.60 19.99
CA TYR A 900 -9.11 17.25 19.46
C TYR A 900 -7.67 16.76 19.63
N ALA A 901 -6.67 17.66 19.56
CA ALA A 901 -5.29 17.32 19.88
C ALA A 901 -5.13 16.96 21.36
N THR A 902 -5.68 17.76 22.29
CA THR A 902 -5.57 17.48 23.73
C THR A 902 -6.31 16.20 24.15
N GLU A 903 -7.46 15.89 23.55
CA GLU A 903 -8.16 14.62 23.81
C GLU A 903 -7.34 13.41 23.32
N LEU A 904 -6.72 13.50 22.13
CA LEU A 904 -5.85 12.45 21.59
C LEU A 904 -4.54 12.31 22.38
N GLU A 905 -3.95 13.40 22.85
CA GLU A 905 -2.79 13.39 23.74
C GLU A 905 -3.15 12.73 25.09
N HIS A 906 -4.30 13.05 25.66
CA HIS A 906 -4.81 12.42 26.89
C HIS A 906 -5.10 10.92 26.70
N GLU A 907 -5.74 10.52 25.59
CA GLU A 907 -5.97 9.11 25.28
C GLU A 907 -4.66 8.33 25.06
N ALA A 908 -3.66 8.97 24.43
CA ALA A 908 -2.32 8.41 24.27
C ALA A 908 -1.57 8.30 25.62
N GLU A 909 -1.69 9.29 26.51
CA GLU A 909 -1.12 9.21 27.86
C GLU A 909 -1.75 8.10 28.70
N GLU A 910 -3.07 7.95 28.70
CA GLU A 910 -3.75 6.87 29.44
C GLU A 910 -3.38 5.49 28.89
N LYS A 911 -3.28 5.33 27.57
CA LYS A 911 -2.74 4.12 26.94
C LYS A 911 -1.28 3.86 27.30
N MET A 912 -0.45 4.90 27.38
CA MET A 912 0.95 4.80 27.80
C MET A 912 1.06 4.39 29.29
N LYS A 913 0.25 4.96 30.17
CA LYS A 913 0.18 4.58 31.60
C LYS A 913 -0.20 3.10 31.77
N MET A 914 -1.24 2.65 31.06
CA MET A 914 -1.65 1.23 31.06
C MET A 914 -0.57 0.30 30.52
N PHE A 915 0.10 0.68 29.43
CA PHE A 915 1.21 -0.10 28.86
C PHE A 915 2.42 -0.19 29.81
N VAL A 916 2.78 0.90 30.49
CA VAL A 916 3.86 0.90 31.50
C VAL A 916 3.50 -0.02 32.67
N ALA A 917 2.28 0.05 33.20
CA ALA A 917 1.85 -0.78 34.32
C ALA A 917 1.86 -2.29 33.98
N GLU A 918 1.36 -2.69 32.81
CA GLU A 918 1.39 -4.10 32.39
C GLU A 918 2.81 -4.56 32.04
N LYS A 919 3.68 -3.67 31.53
CA LYS A 919 5.12 -3.95 31.37
C LYS A 919 5.80 -4.19 32.71
N GLU A 920 5.59 -3.35 33.72
CA GLU A 920 6.17 -3.53 35.07
C GLU A 920 5.74 -4.87 35.68
N ARG A 921 4.46 -5.22 35.54
CA ARG A 921 3.90 -6.51 35.95
C ARG A 921 4.55 -7.69 35.22
N SER A 922 4.70 -7.60 33.89
CA SER A 922 5.37 -8.63 33.09
C SER A 922 6.85 -8.77 33.47
N GLU A 923 7.53 -7.68 33.79
CA GLU A 923 8.91 -7.72 34.27
C GLU A 923 9.02 -8.33 35.67
N GLU A 924 8.08 -8.09 36.58
CA GLU A 924 8.06 -8.69 37.92
C GLU A 924 7.85 -10.21 37.86
N LEU A 925 6.90 -10.67 37.03
CA LEU A 925 6.69 -12.10 36.76
C LEU A 925 7.95 -12.77 36.18
N LEU A 926 8.63 -12.13 35.22
CA LEU A 926 9.87 -12.66 34.64
C LEU A 926 11.02 -12.74 35.67
N LYS A 927 11.12 -11.76 36.58
CA LYS A 927 12.09 -11.75 37.69
C LYS A 927 11.79 -12.84 38.73
N GLY A 928 10.54 -13.31 38.84
CA GLY A 928 10.14 -14.42 39.71
C GLY A 928 10.37 -15.82 39.11
N MET A 929 10.50 -15.95 37.79
CA MET A 929 10.63 -17.26 37.11
C MET A 929 12.07 -17.68 36.77
N LEU A 930 13.02 -16.75 36.78
CA LEU A 930 14.42 -16.99 36.40
C LEU A 930 15.37 -16.22 37.33
N PRO A 931 16.65 -16.66 37.48
CA PRO A 931 17.62 -15.91 38.27
C PRO A 931 17.74 -14.47 37.74
N LYS A 932 17.82 -13.46 38.61
CA LYS A 932 17.82 -12.04 38.21
C LYS A 932 18.82 -11.73 37.09
N VAL A 933 20.06 -12.20 37.21
CA VAL A 933 21.12 -12.04 36.19
C VAL A 933 20.74 -12.64 34.82
N ILE A 934 20.01 -13.76 34.80
CA ILE A 934 19.51 -14.44 33.60
C ILE A 934 18.32 -13.66 33.00
N SER A 935 17.37 -13.22 33.83
CA SER A 935 16.25 -12.37 33.40
C SER A 935 16.72 -11.01 32.83
N ASP A 936 17.77 -10.43 33.41
CA ASP A 936 18.39 -9.18 32.95
C ASP A 936 19.10 -9.34 31.61
N LYS A 937 19.66 -10.52 31.32
CA LYS A 937 20.24 -10.86 30.00
C LYS A 937 19.16 -11.04 28.93
N LEU A 938 18.13 -11.85 29.21
CA LEU A 938 17.00 -12.04 28.28
C LEU A 938 16.31 -10.71 27.93
N ARG A 939 16.11 -9.80 28.90
CA ARG A 939 15.54 -8.46 28.65
C ARG A 939 16.39 -7.59 27.71
N ARG A 940 17.69 -7.88 27.55
CA ARG A 940 18.59 -7.18 26.62
C ARG A 940 18.78 -7.92 25.28
N GLY A 941 18.05 -9.01 25.04
CA GLY A 941 18.26 -9.87 23.86
C GLY A 941 19.58 -10.66 23.90
N GLU A 942 20.25 -10.75 25.05
CA GLU A 942 21.51 -11.50 25.15
C GLU A 942 21.26 -13.01 25.14
N MET A 943 21.86 -13.70 24.16
CA MET A 943 21.87 -15.16 24.09
C MET A 943 22.53 -15.78 25.32
N ILE A 944 21.82 -16.70 25.99
CA ILE A 944 22.27 -17.36 27.20
C ILE A 944 22.85 -18.73 26.87
N TYR A 945 24.15 -18.73 26.57
CA TYR A 945 24.93 -19.94 26.35
C TYR A 945 25.10 -20.74 27.66
N PRO A 946 25.20 -22.09 27.60
CA PRO A 946 25.52 -22.91 28.77
C PRO A 946 26.86 -22.52 29.39
N GLU A 947 26.86 -22.25 30.69
CA GLU A 947 28.04 -21.83 31.44
C GLU A 947 28.56 -22.95 32.34
N VAL A 948 29.88 -23.15 32.35
CA VAL A 948 30.56 -24.12 33.22
C VAL A 948 30.99 -23.42 34.52
N TYR A 949 30.65 -24.03 35.66
CA TYR A 949 31.05 -23.57 36.98
C TYR A 949 31.99 -24.61 37.61
N ASP A 950 33.20 -24.21 37.99
CA ASP A 950 34.25 -25.13 38.48
C ASP A 950 33.95 -25.68 39.89
N SER A 951 33.24 -24.89 40.70
CA SER A 951 32.71 -25.31 41.99
C SER A 951 31.42 -24.58 42.32
N THR A 952 30.45 -25.37 42.76
CA THR A 952 29.16 -24.98 43.34
C THR A 952 28.86 -25.95 44.48
N THR A 953 27.90 -25.63 45.35
CA THR A 953 27.31 -26.63 46.26
C THR A 953 25.84 -26.80 45.92
N VAL A 954 25.46 -28.05 45.64
CA VAL A 954 24.09 -28.46 45.34
C VAL A 954 23.49 -29.17 46.55
N GLN A 955 22.27 -28.80 46.92
CA GLN A 955 21.44 -29.46 47.92
C GLN A 955 20.28 -30.19 47.23
N PHE A 956 20.07 -31.44 47.65
CA PHE A 956 18.76 -32.08 47.64
C PHE A 956 18.23 -32.19 49.07
N SER A 957 16.93 -32.04 49.29
CA SER A 957 16.32 -32.32 50.58
C SER A 957 14.92 -32.91 50.49
N ASP A 958 14.74 -34.07 51.12
CA ASP A 958 13.51 -34.86 51.28
C ASP A 958 12.81 -34.54 52.61
N ILE A 959 11.48 -34.68 52.65
CA ILE A 959 10.65 -34.41 53.83
C ILE A 959 10.07 -35.72 54.36
N HIS A 960 10.82 -36.37 55.24
CA HIS A 960 10.42 -37.65 55.79
C HIS A 960 9.14 -37.50 56.66
N GLY A 961 8.09 -38.24 56.29
CA GLY A 961 6.73 -38.17 56.86
C GLY A 961 5.74 -37.34 56.03
N PHE A 962 6.15 -36.71 54.93
CA PHE A 962 5.27 -35.85 54.12
C PHE A 962 4.05 -36.60 53.54
N ALA A 963 4.24 -37.81 53.02
CA ALA A 963 3.14 -38.63 52.50
C ALA A 963 2.08 -38.94 53.57
N GLU A 964 2.49 -39.31 54.79
CA GLU A 964 1.60 -39.61 55.92
C GLU A 964 0.80 -38.36 56.35
N VAL A 965 1.44 -37.18 56.34
CA VAL A 965 0.77 -35.89 56.60
C VAL A 965 -0.25 -35.55 55.52
N MET A 966 0.05 -35.83 54.25
CA MET A 966 -0.86 -35.55 53.13
C MET A 966 -1.99 -36.58 53.00
N GLU A 967 -1.79 -37.82 53.44
CA GLU A 967 -2.85 -38.84 53.56
C GLU A 967 -3.81 -38.51 54.73
N ALA A 968 -3.29 -37.90 55.81
CA ALA A 968 -4.12 -37.36 56.91
C ALA A 968 -4.89 -36.08 56.52
N ALA A 969 -4.48 -35.36 55.47
CA ALA A 969 -5.14 -34.14 55.01
C ALA A 969 -6.48 -34.46 54.32
N SER A 970 -7.59 -34.31 55.05
CA SER A 970 -8.89 -34.90 54.68
C SER A 970 -9.55 -34.30 53.42
N THR A 971 -9.00 -33.23 52.82
CA THR A 971 -9.43 -32.68 51.53
C THR A 971 -8.24 -32.10 50.76
N PRO A 972 -8.28 -32.07 49.41
CA PRO A 972 -7.23 -31.44 48.59
C PRO A 972 -6.99 -29.96 48.88
N TYR A 973 -8.00 -29.24 49.42
CA TYR A 973 -7.83 -27.85 49.86
C TYR A 973 -6.83 -27.74 51.01
N ILE A 974 -6.98 -28.61 52.02
CA ILE A 974 -6.08 -28.68 53.20
C ILE A 974 -4.67 -29.11 52.76
N THR A 975 -4.56 -30.04 51.80
CA THR A 975 -3.28 -30.41 51.18
C THR A 975 -2.56 -29.18 50.59
N ILE A 976 -3.28 -28.37 49.80
CA ILE A 976 -2.73 -27.16 49.16
C ILE A 976 -2.38 -26.08 50.20
N GLU A 977 -3.18 -25.92 51.25
CA GLU A 977 -2.91 -24.97 52.35
C GLU A 977 -1.64 -25.33 53.13
N ILE A 978 -1.46 -26.62 53.46
CA ILE A 978 -0.23 -27.13 54.09
C ILE A 978 0.98 -26.95 53.16
N MET A 979 0.83 -27.27 51.87
CA MET A 979 1.89 -27.07 50.88
C MET A 979 2.29 -25.59 50.79
N ASN A 980 1.35 -24.66 50.58
CA ASN A 980 1.64 -23.23 50.47
C ASN A 980 2.30 -22.67 51.74
N THR A 981 1.88 -23.13 52.93
CA THR A 981 2.51 -22.74 54.21
C THR A 981 3.95 -23.22 54.30
N LEU A 982 4.23 -24.46 53.87
CA LEU A 982 5.55 -25.07 53.92
C LEU A 982 6.51 -24.49 52.86
N TYR A 983 6.08 -24.39 51.59
CA TYR A 983 6.88 -23.78 50.53
C TYR A 983 7.12 -22.28 50.82
N GLY A 984 6.12 -21.55 51.33
CA GLY A 984 6.29 -20.14 51.73
C GLY A 984 7.30 -19.96 52.86
N LEU A 985 7.30 -20.84 53.87
CA LEU A 985 8.32 -20.83 54.94
C LEU A 985 9.73 -21.12 54.37
N CYS A 986 9.87 -22.14 53.54
CA CYS A 986 11.15 -22.49 52.92
C CYS A 986 11.68 -21.37 52.02
N ASP A 987 10.84 -20.79 51.18
CA ASP A 987 11.21 -19.73 50.24
C ASP A 987 11.62 -18.46 50.99
N HIS A 988 10.87 -18.05 52.02
CA HIS A 988 11.24 -16.91 52.88
C HIS A 988 12.56 -17.13 53.63
N ILE A 989 12.89 -18.38 54.00
CA ILE A 989 14.22 -18.69 54.57
C ILE A 989 15.31 -18.60 53.49
N ILE A 990 15.03 -19.02 52.26
CA ILE A 990 16.00 -18.96 51.13
C ILE A 990 16.36 -17.51 50.77
N GLU A 991 15.42 -16.56 50.86
CA GLU A 991 15.66 -15.12 50.63
C GLU A 991 16.81 -14.53 51.49
N GLY A 992 17.12 -15.16 52.64
CA GLY A 992 18.18 -14.73 53.55
C GLY A 992 19.61 -15.18 53.22
N PHE A 993 19.82 -15.99 52.18
CA PHE A 993 21.13 -16.61 51.85
C PHE A 993 21.50 -16.45 50.37
N ASP A 994 22.79 -16.59 50.04
CA ASP A 994 23.27 -16.58 48.64
C ASP A 994 23.01 -17.95 47.97
N VAL A 995 21.73 -18.28 47.78
CA VAL A 995 21.23 -19.57 47.29
C VAL A 995 20.12 -19.37 46.25
N TYR A 996 20.20 -20.08 45.12
CA TYR A 996 19.16 -20.12 44.11
C TYR A 996 18.32 -21.41 44.22
N LYS A 997 16.99 -21.26 44.10
CA LYS A 997 16.00 -22.34 44.04
C LYS A 997 15.86 -22.79 42.58
N VAL A 998 16.32 -24.01 42.27
CA VAL A 998 16.30 -24.54 40.89
C VAL A 998 14.91 -25.03 40.52
N GLU A 999 14.39 -25.99 41.30
CA GLU A 999 13.03 -26.52 41.17
C GLU A 999 12.60 -27.32 42.41
N THR A 1000 11.32 -27.65 42.47
CA THR A 1000 10.70 -28.56 43.45
C THR A 1000 10.14 -29.77 42.71
N VAL A 1001 10.55 -30.98 43.10
CA VAL A 1001 10.15 -32.24 42.45
C VAL A 1001 9.45 -33.11 43.49
N GLY A 1002 8.13 -32.94 43.60
CA GLY A 1002 7.35 -33.52 44.70
C GLY A 1002 7.69 -32.84 46.03
N ASP A 1003 8.01 -33.65 47.04
CA ASP A 1003 8.53 -33.23 48.35
C ASP A 1003 9.99 -32.74 48.31
N ASN A 1004 10.73 -33.04 47.24
CA ASN A 1004 12.15 -32.73 47.14
C ASN A 1004 12.42 -31.31 46.63
N TYR A 1005 13.28 -30.57 47.34
CA TYR A 1005 13.77 -29.25 46.93
C TYR A 1005 15.18 -29.38 46.35
N LEU A 1006 15.41 -28.81 45.15
CA LEU A 1006 16.73 -28.68 44.54
C LEU A 1006 17.23 -27.23 44.65
N LEU A 1007 18.24 -27.01 45.49
CA LEU A 1007 18.82 -25.70 45.74
C LEU A 1007 20.32 -25.70 45.38
N VAL A 1008 20.88 -24.54 45.02
CA VAL A 1008 22.30 -24.41 44.65
C VAL A 1008 22.89 -23.07 45.09
N SER A 1009 24.17 -23.07 45.46
CA SER A 1009 24.95 -21.84 45.65
C SER A 1009 26.24 -21.87 44.81
N GLY A 1010 26.75 -20.68 44.45
CA GLY A 1010 27.92 -20.50 43.59
C GLY A 1010 27.60 -20.33 42.10
N LEU A 1011 26.32 -20.32 41.73
CA LEU A 1011 25.83 -19.94 40.40
C LEU A 1011 24.45 -19.24 40.51
N PRO A 1012 24.01 -18.45 39.51
CA PRO A 1012 24.78 -17.99 38.35
C PRO A 1012 25.92 -17.03 38.72
N VAL A 1013 25.93 -16.50 39.95
CA VAL A 1013 27.03 -15.68 40.48
C VAL A 1013 28.00 -16.57 41.27
N ARG A 1014 29.28 -16.55 40.90
CA ARG A 1014 30.33 -17.29 41.61
C ARG A 1014 30.73 -16.55 42.90
N ASN A 1015 30.61 -17.20 44.05
CA ASN A 1015 30.88 -16.62 45.37
C ASN A 1015 32.18 -17.13 46.05
N GLY A 1016 33.08 -17.76 45.28
CA GLY A 1016 34.29 -18.41 45.80
C GLY A 1016 33.93 -19.67 46.59
N ILE A 1017 34.69 -20.01 47.65
CA ILE A 1017 34.36 -21.19 48.48
C ILE A 1017 33.07 -21.05 49.31
N LYS A 1018 32.45 -19.85 49.34
CA LYS A 1018 31.33 -19.54 50.22
C LYS A 1018 30.12 -20.43 50.00
N HIS A 1019 29.88 -20.90 48.77
CA HIS A 1019 28.72 -21.73 48.43
C HIS A 1019 28.50 -22.94 49.37
N ALA A 1020 29.57 -23.54 49.89
CA ALA A 1020 29.46 -24.63 50.85
C ALA A 1020 28.91 -24.15 52.21
N GLY A 1021 29.37 -22.98 52.69
CA GLY A 1021 28.95 -22.40 53.96
C GLY A 1021 27.56 -21.77 53.91
N GLU A 1022 27.22 -21.08 52.82
CA GLU A 1022 25.86 -20.55 52.57
C GLU A 1022 24.85 -21.70 52.59
N MET A 1023 25.11 -22.75 51.79
CA MET A 1023 24.23 -23.91 51.72
C MET A 1023 24.16 -24.71 53.04
N ALA A 1024 25.28 -24.88 53.75
CA ALA A 1024 25.28 -25.56 55.05
C ALA A 1024 24.53 -24.76 56.13
N SER A 1025 24.63 -23.43 56.12
CA SER A 1025 23.88 -22.55 57.03
C SER A 1025 22.39 -22.56 56.72
N LEU A 1026 22.01 -22.50 55.45
CA LEU A 1026 20.64 -22.67 55.00
C LEU A 1026 20.08 -24.04 55.41
N ALA A 1027 20.80 -25.13 55.14
CA ALA A 1027 20.39 -26.49 55.50
C ALA A 1027 20.18 -26.67 57.02
N LEU A 1028 21.03 -26.05 57.85
CA LEU A 1028 20.86 -26.03 59.31
C LEU A 1028 19.61 -25.25 59.74
N THR A 1029 19.31 -24.14 59.06
CA THR A 1029 18.16 -23.25 59.33
C THR A 1029 16.85 -23.89 58.89
N LEU A 1030 16.75 -24.35 57.64
CA LEU A 1030 15.58 -25.09 57.12
C LEU A 1030 15.24 -26.29 58.02
N ARG A 1031 16.25 -27.10 58.39
CA ARG A 1031 16.05 -28.26 59.28
C ARG A 1031 15.56 -27.85 60.69
N LYS A 1032 15.92 -26.65 61.18
CA LYS A 1032 15.41 -26.12 62.45
C LYS A 1032 13.95 -25.68 62.30
N GLU A 1033 13.66 -24.76 61.38
CA GLU A 1033 12.33 -24.13 61.31
C GLU A 1033 11.24 -25.11 60.84
N VAL A 1034 11.53 -25.96 59.82
CA VAL A 1034 10.62 -27.02 59.36
C VAL A 1034 10.37 -28.05 60.48
N GLY A 1035 11.38 -28.33 61.31
CA GLY A 1035 11.24 -29.19 62.49
C GLY A 1035 10.43 -28.57 63.65
N THR A 1036 10.08 -27.30 63.55
CA THR A 1036 9.20 -26.57 64.51
C THR A 1036 7.85 -26.15 63.91
N LEU A 1037 7.62 -26.36 62.62
CA LEU A 1037 6.34 -26.07 61.97
C LEU A 1037 5.24 -26.99 62.52
N LEU A 1038 4.19 -26.39 63.09
CA LEU A 1038 3.01 -27.10 63.55
C LEU A 1038 1.99 -27.19 62.42
N ILE A 1039 1.64 -28.41 62.01
CA ILE A 1039 0.62 -28.67 60.99
C ILE A 1039 -0.75 -28.67 61.70
N ALA A 1040 -1.65 -27.77 61.32
CA ALA A 1040 -2.96 -27.63 61.96
C ALA A 1040 -3.79 -28.93 61.98
N SER A 1041 -3.65 -29.75 60.93
CA SER A 1041 -4.35 -31.04 60.77
C SER A 1041 -3.74 -32.19 61.59
N SER A 1042 -2.51 -32.05 62.12
CA SER A 1042 -1.85 -33.08 62.92
C SER A 1042 -0.78 -32.47 63.85
N PRO A 1043 -1.17 -31.96 65.03
CA PRO A 1043 -0.29 -31.18 65.91
C PRO A 1043 0.94 -31.93 66.46
N ASP A 1044 0.86 -33.27 66.54
CA ASP A 1044 1.96 -34.12 67.03
C ASP A 1044 2.93 -34.54 65.92
N ALA A 1045 2.57 -34.36 64.63
CA ALA A 1045 3.41 -34.74 63.50
C ALA A 1045 4.52 -33.72 63.24
N ARG A 1046 5.76 -34.07 63.61
CA ARG A 1046 6.95 -33.25 63.34
C ARG A 1046 7.66 -33.70 62.07
N LEU A 1047 7.62 -32.85 61.04
CA LEU A 1047 8.36 -33.06 59.79
C LEU A 1047 9.86 -33.18 60.05
N LYS A 1048 10.53 -34.10 59.36
CA LYS A 1048 11.98 -34.32 59.47
C LYS A 1048 12.65 -34.16 58.11
N LEU A 1049 13.23 -32.98 57.88
CA LEU A 1049 14.04 -32.73 56.70
C LEU A 1049 15.28 -33.65 56.70
N ARG A 1050 15.45 -34.43 55.62
CA ARG A 1050 16.70 -35.11 55.27
C ARG A 1050 17.41 -34.24 54.23
N VAL A 1051 18.71 -33.99 54.38
CA VAL A 1051 19.45 -33.10 53.47
C VAL A 1051 20.72 -33.76 52.96
N GLY A 1052 20.97 -33.69 51.66
CA GLY A 1052 22.20 -34.12 51.01
C GLY A 1052 22.91 -32.97 50.33
N LEU A 1053 24.16 -32.70 50.73
CA LEU A 1053 25.01 -31.67 50.14
C LEU A 1053 26.19 -32.30 49.39
N ASN A 1054 26.39 -31.90 48.13
CA ASN A 1054 27.61 -32.18 47.39
C ASN A 1054 28.17 -30.92 46.71
N SER A 1055 29.50 -30.85 46.62
CA SER A 1055 30.21 -29.72 46.02
C SER A 1055 31.13 -30.19 44.89
N GLY A 1056 31.12 -29.46 43.78
CA GLY A 1056 31.89 -29.80 42.57
C GLY A 1056 31.45 -28.98 41.35
N SER A 1057 31.96 -29.35 40.18
CA SER A 1057 31.65 -28.65 38.93
C SER A 1057 30.30 -29.07 38.34
N CYS A 1058 29.61 -28.12 37.70
CA CYS A 1058 28.40 -28.37 36.92
C CYS A 1058 28.31 -27.40 35.74
N VAL A 1059 27.45 -27.73 34.77
CA VAL A 1059 27.06 -26.83 33.68
C VAL A 1059 25.63 -26.36 33.93
N ALA A 1060 25.33 -25.08 33.72
CA ALA A 1060 23.98 -24.57 33.85
C ALA A 1060 23.58 -23.66 32.67
N SER A 1061 22.30 -23.71 32.30
CA SER A 1061 21.74 -22.99 31.14
C SER A 1061 20.24 -22.78 31.32
N VAL A 1062 19.67 -21.81 30.60
CA VAL A 1062 18.22 -21.84 30.32
C VAL A 1062 17.91 -22.99 29.37
N VAL A 1063 16.81 -23.70 29.60
CA VAL A 1063 16.31 -24.82 28.80
C VAL A 1063 14.79 -24.66 28.62
N GLY A 1064 14.32 -24.88 27.38
CA GLY A 1064 12.92 -24.78 26.99
C GLY A 1064 12.51 -23.37 26.53
N LEU A 1065 11.72 -23.30 25.45
CA LEU A 1065 11.28 -22.02 24.86
C LEU A 1065 9.95 -21.52 25.47
N LYS A 1066 8.97 -22.40 25.65
CA LYS A 1066 7.61 -22.05 26.12
C LYS A 1066 7.48 -21.92 27.64
N MET A 1067 8.38 -22.55 28.39
CA MET A 1067 8.54 -22.42 29.84
C MET A 1067 10.03 -22.49 30.16
N PRO A 1068 10.78 -21.38 30.02
CA PRO A 1068 12.22 -21.38 30.24
C PRO A 1068 12.54 -21.69 31.71
N LYS A 1069 13.31 -22.75 31.94
CA LYS A 1069 13.87 -23.11 33.26
C LYS A 1069 15.38 -22.96 33.25
N TYR A 1070 15.96 -22.46 34.34
CA TYR A 1070 17.42 -22.45 34.52
C TYR A 1070 17.88 -23.78 35.13
N CYS A 1071 18.32 -24.71 34.28
CA CYS A 1071 18.62 -26.11 34.62
C CYS A 1071 20.13 -26.34 34.86
N LEU A 1072 20.44 -27.32 35.70
CA LEU A 1072 21.80 -27.73 36.07
C LEU A 1072 22.10 -29.17 35.62
N PHE A 1073 23.31 -29.41 35.13
CA PHE A 1073 23.75 -30.71 34.63
C PHE A 1073 25.16 -31.09 35.15
N GLY A 1074 25.38 -32.37 35.43
CA GLY A 1074 26.68 -32.94 35.80
C GLY A 1074 26.64 -33.82 37.05
N ASP A 1075 27.69 -34.61 37.27
CA ASP A 1075 27.75 -35.57 38.39
C ASP A 1075 27.70 -34.95 39.78
N THR A 1076 27.94 -33.64 39.90
CA THR A 1076 27.75 -32.91 41.15
C THR A 1076 26.30 -32.97 41.63
N VAL A 1077 25.33 -32.88 40.70
CA VAL A 1077 23.89 -32.97 40.97
C VAL A 1077 23.50 -34.41 41.34
N ASN A 1078 23.93 -35.39 40.54
CA ASN A 1078 23.71 -36.82 40.80
C ASN A 1078 24.26 -37.23 42.19
N THR A 1079 25.43 -36.69 42.56
CA THR A 1079 26.07 -36.99 43.84
C THR A 1079 25.37 -36.29 45.01
N ALA A 1080 24.82 -35.09 44.84
CA ALA A 1080 24.00 -34.44 45.86
C ALA A 1080 22.73 -35.25 46.18
N SER A 1081 22.01 -35.72 45.15
CA SER A 1081 20.86 -36.63 45.31
C SER A 1081 21.25 -37.97 45.96
N ARG A 1082 22.44 -38.52 45.63
CA ARG A 1082 22.98 -39.70 46.34
C ARG A 1082 23.31 -39.41 47.81
N MET A 1083 23.76 -38.21 48.16
CA MET A 1083 23.97 -37.82 49.57
C MET A 1083 22.64 -37.67 50.32
N GLU A 1084 21.60 -37.14 49.68
CA GLU A 1084 20.26 -37.03 50.28
C GLU A 1084 19.71 -38.43 50.53
N SER A 1085 19.51 -39.22 49.47
CA SER A 1085 18.78 -40.49 49.50
C SER A 1085 19.39 -41.56 50.42
N HIS A 1086 20.70 -41.48 50.68
CA HIS A 1086 21.39 -42.37 51.61
C HIS A 1086 21.45 -41.80 53.05
N GLY A 1087 21.07 -40.54 53.26
CA GLY A 1087 21.12 -39.83 54.53
C GLY A 1087 20.05 -40.28 55.55
N GLU A 1088 20.15 -39.75 56.77
CA GLU A 1088 19.21 -40.03 57.86
C GLU A 1088 18.22 -38.87 58.04
N ALA A 1089 16.94 -39.18 58.30
CA ALA A 1089 15.91 -38.16 58.51
C ALA A 1089 16.25 -37.27 59.72
N GLY A 1090 16.21 -35.95 59.54
CA GLY A 1090 16.67 -34.99 60.55
C GLY A 1090 18.20 -34.82 60.61
N LYS A 1091 18.95 -35.32 59.62
CA LYS A 1091 20.41 -35.10 59.46
C LYS A 1091 20.71 -34.40 58.13
N ILE A 1092 21.89 -33.77 58.11
CA ILE A 1092 22.51 -33.22 56.90
C ILE A 1092 23.71 -34.13 56.61
N HIS A 1093 23.74 -34.70 55.41
CA HIS A 1093 24.76 -35.63 54.95
C HIS A 1093 25.57 -34.95 53.85
N VAL A 1094 26.90 -34.88 54.02
CA VAL A 1094 27.78 -34.08 53.17
C VAL A 1094 28.82 -34.96 52.48
N SER A 1095 29.11 -34.68 51.22
CA SER A 1095 30.17 -35.36 50.49
C SER A 1095 31.58 -34.98 51.01
N PRO A 1096 32.62 -35.79 50.74
CA PRO A 1096 34.00 -35.45 51.11
C PRO A 1096 34.51 -34.13 50.51
N THR A 1097 34.06 -33.77 49.30
CA THR A 1097 34.40 -32.48 48.68
C THR A 1097 33.76 -31.31 49.41
N THR A 1098 32.52 -31.46 49.89
CA THR A 1098 31.83 -30.46 50.70
C THR A 1098 32.47 -30.32 52.08
N ALA A 1099 32.80 -31.44 52.73
CA ALA A 1099 33.52 -31.45 54.01
C ALA A 1099 34.83 -30.66 53.91
N ALA A 1100 35.66 -30.95 52.90
CA ALA A 1100 36.93 -30.26 52.67
C ALA A 1100 36.82 -28.77 52.27
N LEU A 1101 35.60 -28.26 52.02
CA LEU A 1101 35.32 -26.82 51.90
C LEU A 1101 34.84 -26.24 53.23
N LEU A 1102 33.95 -26.92 53.95
CA LEU A 1102 33.48 -26.52 55.28
C LEU A 1102 34.64 -26.45 56.29
N ASP A 1103 35.58 -27.39 56.24
CA ASP A 1103 36.79 -27.40 57.08
C ASP A 1103 37.69 -26.17 56.80
N LYS A 1104 37.68 -25.64 55.57
CA LYS A 1104 38.43 -24.42 55.19
C LYS A 1104 37.71 -23.12 55.57
N ILE A 1105 36.38 -23.15 55.67
CA ILE A 1105 35.56 -22.03 56.13
C ILE A 1105 35.58 -21.93 57.67
N GLY A 1106 35.65 -23.08 58.35
CA GLY A 1106 35.60 -23.19 59.81
C GLY A 1106 34.17 -23.09 60.36
N ASN A 1107 34.04 -23.22 61.68
CA ASN A 1107 32.79 -23.17 62.45
C ASN A 1107 31.74 -24.29 62.18
N TYR A 1108 32.02 -25.24 61.28
CA TYR A 1108 31.21 -26.45 61.10
C TYR A 1108 31.81 -27.65 61.84
N PHE A 1109 30.96 -28.43 62.52
CA PHE A 1109 31.37 -29.64 63.23
C PHE A 1109 30.83 -30.88 62.48
N LEU A 1110 31.75 -31.64 61.88
CA LEU A 1110 31.43 -32.82 61.06
C LEU A 1110 31.81 -34.12 61.79
N SER A 1111 30.99 -35.15 61.66
CA SER A 1111 31.19 -36.48 62.26
C SER A 1111 31.27 -37.56 61.17
N PRO A 1112 32.34 -38.37 61.09
CA PRO A 1112 32.42 -39.47 60.13
C PRO A 1112 31.29 -40.49 60.32
N ARG A 1113 30.59 -40.84 59.23
CA ARG A 1113 29.45 -41.78 59.26
C ARG A 1113 29.85 -43.25 59.14
N GLY A 1114 31.07 -43.53 58.68
CA GLY A 1114 31.52 -44.86 58.28
C GLY A 1114 31.41 -45.10 56.77
N PRO A 1115 31.88 -46.25 56.26
CA PRO A 1115 31.85 -46.57 54.84
C PRO A 1115 30.42 -46.87 54.36
N ILE A 1116 30.04 -46.29 53.22
CA ILE A 1116 28.76 -46.52 52.55
C ILE A 1116 28.97 -46.89 51.07
N THR A 1117 28.23 -47.87 50.58
CA THR A 1117 28.30 -48.30 49.18
C THR A 1117 27.42 -47.42 48.32
N VAL A 1118 28.01 -46.41 47.67
CA VAL A 1118 27.32 -45.54 46.70
C VAL A 1118 27.70 -45.98 45.28
N LYS A 1119 26.69 -46.20 44.42
CA LYS A 1119 26.93 -46.48 43.00
C LYS A 1119 27.49 -45.22 42.32
N VAL A 1120 28.74 -45.27 41.88
CA VAL A 1120 29.35 -44.24 41.03
C VAL A 1120 28.70 -44.29 39.64
N SER A 1121 28.67 -43.14 38.97
CA SER A 1121 28.17 -42.98 37.59
C SER A 1121 29.03 -43.76 36.59
#